data_AF-A0A947WMB6-F1
#
_entry.id   AF-A0A947WMB6-F1
#
_cell.length_a   1.000
_cell.length_b   1.000
_cell.length_c   1.000
_cell.angle_alpha   90.00
_cell.angle_beta   90.00
_cell.angle_gamma   90.00
#
_symmetry.space_group_name_H-M   'P 1'
#
loop_
_entity.id
_entity.type
_entity.pdbx_description
1 polymer ?
#
loop_
_entity_poly.entity_id
_entity_poly.type
_entity_poly.pdbx_seq_one_letter_code
_entity_poly.pdbx_strand_id
1 'polypeptide(L)'
;MNVGQLERKTQDRVIELFHKKLQYAYLGNWENRPGNSNIEEEIVRKYLSQKGYSEILINKALDKLRITANNYNESLYTNNKNVYELLRYGIKVKADIGENYETVELIDWKHPLKNDFAIAEEVTISGNHDKRPDIVLYVNGIALGVLELKRSIVSIGEGIRQSITNQQKEFIQSFFSTIQFVFAGNDTEGLRYGTIGTEEKYFLKWKEEGEVENLLDKYLLKLCDKKQFLEIIYNFTLFDGGRKKLPRHHQYFGIKAAQEHMRRREGGIIWHTQGSGKSMVMVWLAKWILENNPNARVVILTDRDELDKQIERVFNDSGESMVRTTSGKDLMSQLGQAKPRLLCSLVHKFGRRDVDNFDEFIEELKRCPTNTVGEIFVFVVFDFNVKPRLSSGMGNAILIACSIYEACRYFELFQSTELKGRCAVITSYNPSTRDITTEDTGANTETEKEYIYNIYKTLLGEKSTEKYEDEAKAKFIKEPANMKLLVVVDKLLVGFDAPPCSYLYIDKSMQDHGLFQAICRVNRLDSDDKEFGYIVDYKDLFRKVENAVAVYTSELDYDNFQKEDVDVLLKDRLEKGRERLDDALEEIALLCEPVAPPKDSLAYIRYFCGKSENEDDLKANEVKRIFLYKQAVALIRAYANIAGEMEEAGYSDKEIEGIKKQLNFYLNLREEIRKASGETLDLKTYEADMRHLIDNFIQADESKRIDPFGDQTLLDIIVKSGIADAINSLPQGIRSNKEAIAETIENNVRRKIIKEHLIDPAYFEEMSKLLSEIIKERKANATSYEEYLKRIAELAKRVNNLTRDDLPAHIQTPAQRALYNNLGKNEALSLATDEAIKRVKKADWRGNPPKEQEIKAEIYKILKDVNEVERIFPIIKQQNEY
;
A
#
# COMPACT_ATOMS: atom_id res chain seq x y z
N MET A 1 -35.83 -31.47 -21.57
CA MET A 1 -34.96 -31.78 -20.41
C MET A 1 -35.27 -30.76 -19.34
N ASN A 2 -35.75 -31.20 -18.16
CA ASN A 2 -36.24 -30.31 -17.10
C ASN A 2 -35.07 -29.74 -16.29
N VAL A 3 -35.17 -28.45 -15.93
CA VAL A 3 -34.14 -27.62 -15.28
C VAL A 3 -33.54 -28.24 -14.00
N GLY A 4 -34.26 -29.13 -13.29
CA GLY A 4 -33.87 -29.71 -12.00
C GLY A 4 -33.14 -31.07 -12.02
N GLN A 5 -33.00 -31.76 -13.16
CA GLN A 5 -32.41 -33.12 -13.18
C GLN A 5 -30.91 -33.16 -12.84
N LEU A 6 -30.18 -32.07 -13.10
CA LEU A 6 -28.72 -31.99 -12.87
C LEU A 6 -28.37 -31.56 -11.43
N GLU A 7 -29.21 -30.72 -10.80
CA GLU A 7 -29.01 -30.26 -9.41
C GLU A 7 -29.25 -31.40 -8.41
N ARG A 8 -30.31 -32.18 -8.64
CA ARG A 8 -30.63 -33.36 -7.85
C ARG A 8 -29.49 -34.38 -7.86
N LYS A 9 -28.84 -34.58 -9.01
CA LYS A 9 -27.69 -35.49 -9.13
C LYS A 9 -26.52 -35.06 -8.25
N THR A 10 -26.24 -33.75 -8.15
CA THR A 10 -25.21 -33.22 -7.25
C THR A 10 -25.61 -33.39 -5.79
N GLN A 11 -26.86 -33.11 -5.43
CA GLN A 11 -27.38 -33.29 -4.08
C GLN A 11 -27.31 -34.76 -3.62
N ASP A 12 -27.78 -35.71 -4.44
CA ASP A 12 -27.70 -37.13 -4.13
C ASP A 12 -26.22 -37.57 -3.93
N ARG A 13 -25.29 -37.06 -4.74
CA ARG A 13 -23.85 -37.32 -4.57
C ARG A 13 -23.31 -36.76 -3.25
N VAL A 14 -23.68 -35.54 -2.89
CA VAL A 14 -23.27 -34.91 -1.63
C VAL A 14 -23.84 -35.68 -0.43
N ILE A 15 -25.10 -36.11 -0.49
CA ILE A 15 -25.71 -36.94 0.56
C ILE A 15 -24.92 -38.25 0.72
N GLU A 16 -24.59 -38.92 -0.38
CA GLU A 16 -23.74 -40.11 -0.33
C GLU A 16 -22.34 -39.82 0.24
N LEU A 17 -21.76 -38.67 -0.07
CA LEU A 17 -20.46 -38.23 0.47
C LEU A 17 -20.52 -38.10 1.99
N PHE A 18 -21.53 -37.40 2.51
CA PHE A 18 -21.75 -37.24 3.95
C PHE A 18 -22.01 -38.58 4.65
N HIS A 19 -22.83 -39.45 4.04
CA HIS A 19 -23.19 -40.72 4.64
C HIS A 19 -22.04 -41.75 4.61
N LYS A 20 -21.42 -41.95 3.44
CA LYS A 20 -20.41 -43.02 3.23
C LYS A 20 -19.01 -42.60 3.67
N LYS A 21 -18.59 -41.34 3.42
CA LYS A 21 -17.21 -40.90 3.73
C LYS A 21 -17.11 -40.18 5.07
N LEU A 22 -18.01 -39.24 5.36
CA LEU A 22 -18.00 -38.49 6.63
C LEU A 22 -18.74 -39.22 7.76
N GLN A 23 -19.48 -40.29 7.45
CA GLN A 23 -20.25 -41.09 8.41
C GLN A 23 -21.30 -40.26 9.18
N TYR A 24 -21.98 -39.34 8.50
CA TYR A 24 -23.15 -38.64 9.04
C TYR A 24 -24.39 -39.53 8.87
N ALA A 25 -25.28 -39.51 9.86
CA ALA A 25 -26.60 -40.13 9.73
C ALA A 25 -27.43 -39.35 8.70
N TYR A 26 -28.20 -40.04 7.86
CA TYR A 26 -29.12 -39.39 6.93
C TYR A 26 -30.54 -39.48 7.50
N LEU A 27 -31.16 -38.32 7.76
CA LEU A 27 -32.47 -38.20 8.40
C LEU A 27 -33.64 -38.22 7.41
N GLY A 28 -33.35 -38.31 6.10
CA GLY A 28 -34.36 -38.33 5.04
C GLY A 28 -34.58 -36.97 4.38
N ASN A 29 -35.53 -36.99 3.43
CA ASN A 29 -36.04 -35.81 2.74
C ASN A 29 -37.19 -35.20 3.54
N TRP A 30 -37.06 -33.92 3.89
CA TRP A 30 -37.98 -33.20 4.77
C TRP A 30 -38.84 -32.17 4.01
N GLU A 31 -38.97 -32.31 2.70
CA GLU A 31 -39.72 -31.39 1.84
C GLU A 31 -41.17 -31.22 2.30
N ASN A 32 -41.81 -32.34 2.62
CA ASN A 32 -43.23 -32.43 2.99
C ASN A 32 -43.44 -32.79 4.47
N ARG A 33 -42.37 -32.78 5.29
CA ARG A 33 -42.44 -33.10 6.71
C ARG A 33 -43.02 -31.90 7.47
N PRO A 34 -44.08 -32.07 8.29
CA PRO A 34 -44.61 -30.98 9.10
C PRO A 34 -43.69 -30.67 10.28
N GLY A 35 -43.52 -29.38 10.59
CA GLY A 35 -42.86 -28.92 11.83
C GLY A 35 -41.34 -29.00 11.86
N ASN A 36 -40.67 -28.90 10.70
CA ASN A 36 -39.20 -28.84 10.64
C ASN A 36 -38.65 -27.66 11.46
N SER A 37 -37.56 -27.89 12.20
CA SER A 37 -37.00 -26.92 13.15
C SER A 37 -35.47 -26.90 13.11
N ASN A 38 -34.87 -25.80 13.59
CA ASN A 38 -33.43 -25.75 13.84
C ASN A 38 -33.02 -26.52 15.10
N ILE A 39 -33.98 -26.88 15.95
CA ILE A 39 -33.79 -27.70 17.14
C ILE A 39 -34.78 -28.88 17.07
N GLU A 40 -34.28 -30.08 16.86
CA GLU A 40 -35.05 -31.32 16.88
C GLU A 40 -35.07 -31.86 18.33
N GLU A 41 -36.04 -31.40 19.12
CA GLU A 41 -36.10 -31.63 20.57
C GLU A 41 -36.04 -33.12 20.96
N GLU A 42 -36.64 -34.01 20.17
CA GLU A 42 -36.59 -35.45 20.44
C GLU A 42 -35.18 -36.03 20.31
N ILE A 43 -34.40 -35.56 19.33
CA ILE A 43 -33.01 -35.98 19.11
C ILE A 43 -32.12 -35.40 20.21
N VAL A 44 -32.29 -34.12 20.53
CA VAL A 44 -31.54 -33.47 21.63
C VAL A 44 -31.83 -34.17 22.96
N ARG A 45 -33.10 -34.46 23.26
CA ARG A 45 -33.51 -35.19 24.47
C ARG A 45 -32.84 -36.55 24.52
N LYS A 46 -32.92 -37.32 23.43
CA LYS A 46 -32.28 -38.65 23.35
C LYS A 46 -30.78 -38.58 23.64
N TYR A 47 -30.07 -37.63 23.04
CA TYR A 47 -28.64 -37.42 23.28
C TYR A 47 -28.34 -37.05 24.74
N LEU A 48 -29.08 -36.10 25.32
CA LEU A 48 -28.87 -35.67 26.70
C LEU A 48 -29.23 -36.76 27.72
N SER A 49 -30.28 -37.55 27.48
CA SER A 49 -30.63 -38.71 28.31
C SER A 49 -29.53 -39.78 28.24
N GLN A 50 -28.91 -40.00 27.07
CA GLN A 50 -27.75 -40.90 26.93
C GLN A 50 -26.50 -40.38 27.66
N LYS A 51 -26.34 -39.07 27.82
CA LYS A 51 -25.29 -38.45 28.65
C LYS A 51 -25.59 -38.54 30.16
N GLY A 52 -26.79 -38.98 30.53
CA GLY A 52 -27.19 -39.21 31.93
C GLY A 52 -27.87 -38.02 32.61
N TYR A 53 -28.31 -37.00 31.86
CA TYR A 53 -29.08 -35.90 32.43
C TYR A 53 -30.51 -36.33 32.75
N SER A 54 -31.10 -35.78 33.82
CA SER A 54 -32.48 -36.05 34.20
C SER A 54 -33.47 -35.33 33.28
N GLU A 55 -34.67 -35.90 33.10
CA GLU A 55 -35.73 -35.30 32.26
C GLU A 55 -36.08 -33.86 32.67
N ILE A 56 -35.99 -33.54 33.96
CA ILE A 56 -36.24 -32.17 34.48
C ILE A 56 -35.18 -31.20 33.98
N LEU A 57 -33.90 -31.57 34.09
CA LEU A 57 -32.78 -30.73 33.62
C LEU A 57 -32.81 -30.59 32.10
N ILE A 58 -33.14 -31.67 31.39
CA ILE A 58 -33.27 -31.67 29.93
C ILE A 58 -34.38 -30.72 29.49
N ASN A 59 -35.58 -30.80 30.10
CA ASN A 59 -36.68 -29.89 29.79
C ASN A 59 -36.30 -28.43 30.00
N LYS A 60 -35.70 -28.10 31.15
CA LYS A 60 -35.26 -26.72 31.44
C LYS A 60 -34.17 -26.24 30.49
N ALA A 61 -33.25 -27.12 30.10
CA ALA A 61 -32.21 -26.79 29.13
C ALA A 61 -32.80 -26.55 27.74
N LEU A 62 -33.69 -27.42 27.28
CA LEU A 62 -34.41 -27.28 26.01
C LEU A 62 -35.26 -26.00 25.98
N ASP A 63 -36.02 -25.71 27.04
CA ASP A 63 -36.80 -24.48 27.16
C ASP A 63 -35.91 -23.24 27.03
N LYS A 64 -34.78 -23.22 27.75
CA LYS A 64 -33.83 -22.11 27.68
C LYS A 64 -33.19 -21.99 26.31
N LEU A 65 -32.81 -23.09 25.68
CA LEU A 65 -32.26 -23.10 24.32
C LEU A 65 -33.30 -22.57 23.32
N ARG A 66 -34.56 -23.03 23.41
CA ARG A 66 -35.66 -22.62 22.54
C ARG A 66 -36.00 -21.14 22.68
N ILE A 67 -36.08 -20.65 23.92
CA ILE A 67 -36.33 -19.23 24.21
C ILE A 67 -35.20 -18.38 23.64
N THR A 68 -33.94 -18.80 23.82
CA THR A 68 -32.78 -18.06 23.31
C THR A 68 -32.73 -18.07 21.79
N ALA A 69 -33.03 -19.20 21.15
CA ALA A 69 -33.02 -19.35 19.70
C ALA A 69 -34.16 -18.59 19.01
N ASN A 70 -35.32 -18.43 19.67
CA ASN A 70 -36.53 -17.83 19.10
C ASN A 70 -36.92 -16.50 19.77
N ASN A 71 -35.93 -15.73 20.25
CA ASN A 71 -36.21 -14.41 20.82
C ASN A 71 -36.36 -13.35 19.72
N TYR A 72 -37.58 -13.07 19.31
CA TYR A 72 -37.90 -12.11 18.23
C TYR A 72 -37.59 -10.64 18.58
N ASN A 73 -37.34 -10.32 19.86
CA ASN A 73 -36.97 -8.97 20.29
C ASN A 73 -35.48 -8.66 20.07
N GLU A 74 -34.68 -9.70 19.86
CA GLU A 74 -33.23 -9.61 19.67
C GLU A 74 -32.85 -9.74 18.20
N SER A 75 -31.67 -9.24 17.86
CA SER A 75 -31.12 -9.43 16.51
C SER A 75 -30.71 -10.89 16.27
N LEU A 76 -30.68 -11.32 15.01
CA LEU A 76 -30.12 -12.64 14.65
C LEU A 76 -28.70 -12.81 15.20
N TYR A 77 -27.88 -11.76 15.15
CA TYR A 77 -26.53 -11.77 15.72
C TYR A 77 -26.53 -12.03 17.22
N THR A 78 -27.35 -11.30 17.98
CA THR A 78 -27.45 -11.45 19.44
C THR A 78 -27.93 -12.85 19.81
N ASN A 79 -29.00 -13.32 19.17
CA ASN A 79 -29.52 -14.68 19.40
C ASN A 79 -28.46 -15.73 19.09
N ASN A 80 -27.76 -15.59 17.97
CA ASN A 80 -26.71 -16.54 17.60
C ASN A 80 -25.50 -16.50 18.52
N LYS A 81 -25.10 -15.31 19.01
CA LYS A 81 -24.06 -15.17 20.04
C LYS A 81 -24.47 -15.86 21.33
N ASN A 82 -25.69 -15.60 21.81
CA ASN A 82 -26.22 -16.20 23.03
C ASN A 82 -26.32 -17.72 22.89
N VAL A 83 -26.84 -18.23 21.76
CA VAL A 83 -26.86 -19.67 21.48
C VAL A 83 -25.45 -20.24 21.42
N TYR A 84 -24.50 -19.58 20.77
CA TYR A 84 -23.10 -20.00 20.74
C TYR A 84 -22.50 -20.09 22.15
N GLU A 85 -22.78 -19.14 23.04
CA GLU A 85 -22.36 -19.20 24.43
C GLU A 85 -22.96 -20.40 25.18
N LEU A 86 -24.24 -20.72 24.94
CA LEU A 86 -24.88 -21.93 25.49
C LEU A 86 -24.24 -23.21 24.94
N LEU A 87 -23.85 -23.24 23.66
CA LEU A 87 -23.13 -24.36 23.07
C LEU A 87 -21.72 -24.50 23.66
N ARG A 88 -20.99 -23.38 23.81
CA ARG A 88 -19.57 -23.36 24.20
C ARG A 88 -19.34 -23.60 25.70
N TYR A 89 -20.21 -23.07 26.55
CA TYR A 89 -20.06 -23.10 28.01
C TYR A 89 -21.11 -23.94 28.73
N GLY A 90 -22.12 -24.43 28.00
CA GLY A 90 -23.21 -25.23 28.55
C GLY A 90 -24.31 -24.40 29.22
N ILE A 91 -25.45 -25.05 29.46
CA ILE A 91 -26.64 -24.43 30.05
C ILE A 91 -26.66 -24.71 31.56
N LYS A 92 -26.54 -23.65 32.36
CA LYS A 92 -26.73 -23.73 33.82
C LYS A 92 -28.21 -23.77 34.18
N VAL A 93 -28.65 -24.88 34.78
CA VAL A 93 -30.03 -25.15 35.23
C VAL A 93 -30.03 -25.83 36.61
N LYS A 94 -31.17 -25.81 37.30
CA LYS A 94 -31.40 -26.50 38.58
C LYS A 94 -32.57 -27.46 38.44
N ALA A 95 -32.56 -28.63 39.06
CA ALA A 95 -33.70 -29.53 39.01
C ALA A 95 -34.87 -28.96 39.84
N ASP A 96 -34.60 -28.40 41.03
CA ASP A 96 -35.62 -27.72 41.84
C ASP A 96 -35.17 -26.47 42.63
N ILE A 97 -36.13 -25.74 43.22
CA ILE A 97 -35.86 -24.58 44.10
C ILE A 97 -35.17 -25.08 45.37
N GLY A 98 -33.87 -24.80 45.49
CA GLY A 98 -33.02 -25.22 46.61
C GLY A 98 -31.83 -26.10 46.21
N GLU A 99 -31.81 -26.60 44.98
CA GLU A 99 -30.72 -27.43 44.48
C GLU A 99 -29.56 -26.60 43.87
N ASN A 100 -28.42 -27.26 43.67
CA ASN A 100 -27.25 -26.68 43.04
C ASN A 100 -27.45 -26.53 41.52
N TYR A 101 -26.74 -25.58 40.92
CA TYR A 101 -26.71 -25.48 39.46
C TYR A 101 -25.90 -26.63 38.86
N GLU A 102 -26.51 -27.33 37.92
CA GLU A 102 -25.83 -28.27 37.03
C GLU A 102 -25.66 -27.62 35.65
N THR A 103 -24.56 -27.96 34.98
CA THR A 103 -24.27 -27.47 33.63
C THR A 103 -24.56 -28.58 32.63
N VAL A 104 -25.58 -28.37 31.80
CA VAL A 104 -25.96 -29.29 30.73
C VAL A 104 -25.17 -28.93 29.48
N GLU A 105 -24.29 -29.82 29.04
CA GLU A 105 -23.46 -29.63 27.84
C GLU A 105 -24.20 -30.11 26.60
N LEU A 106 -24.50 -29.19 25.68
CA LEU A 106 -25.18 -29.51 24.43
C LEU A 106 -24.26 -30.19 23.39
N ILE A 107 -22.95 -29.97 23.50
CA ILE A 107 -21.91 -30.51 22.61
C ILE A 107 -20.76 -31.06 23.47
N ASP A 108 -20.32 -32.29 23.20
CA ASP A 108 -19.13 -32.88 23.82
C ASP A 108 -17.87 -32.41 23.07
N TRP A 109 -17.33 -31.27 23.50
CA TRP A 109 -16.13 -30.66 22.90
C TRP A 109 -14.86 -31.47 23.16
N LYS A 110 -14.81 -32.24 24.26
CA LYS A 110 -13.65 -33.05 24.65
C LYS A 110 -13.52 -34.29 23.79
N HIS A 111 -14.64 -34.88 23.39
CA HIS A 111 -14.70 -36.05 22.52
C HIS A 111 -15.56 -35.76 21.29
N PRO A 112 -15.05 -35.00 20.30
CA PRO A 112 -15.82 -34.57 19.13
C PRO A 112 -16.61 -35.69 18.45
N LEU A 113 -16.03 -36.90 18.37
CA LEU A 113 -16.64 -38.07 17.72
C LEU A 113 -17.78 -38.75 18.51
N LYS A 114 -18.01 -38.38 19.78
CA LYS A 114 -19.14 -38.87 20.60
C LYS A 114 -20.43 -38.05 20.40
N ASN A 115 -20.38 -37.00 19.59
CA ASN A 115 -21.57 -36.27 19.18
C ASN A 115 -22.26 -36.99 18.01
N ASP A 116 -23.57 -36.87 17.93
CA ASP A 116 -24.39 -37.42 16.86
C ASP A 116 -24.44 -36.44 15.69
N PHE A 117 -23.77 -36.77 14.58
CA PHE A 117 -23.76 -35.95 13.37
C PHE A 117 -24.76 -36.50 12.36
N ALA A 118 -25.62 -35.63 11.83
CA ALA A 118 -26.64 -36.01 10.87
C ALA A 118 -26.85 -34.94 9.80
N ILE A 119 -27.40 -35.34 8.65
CA ILE A 119 -27.88 -34.46 7.60
C ILE A 119 -29.34 -34.74 7.26
N ALA A 120 -30.10 -33.70 6.94
CA ALA A 120 -31.42 -33.79 6.33
C ALA A 120 -31.39 -33.01 5.01
N GLU A 121 -32.19 -33.44 4.01
CA GLU A 121 -32.29 -32.75 2.73
C GLU A 121 -33.68 -32.10 2.52
N GLU A 122 -33.74 -31.07 1.67
CA GLU A 122 -34.96 -30.37 1.27
C GLU A 122 -35.78 -29.89 2.48
N VAL A 123 -35.13 -29.26 3.47
CA VAL A 123 -35.78 -28.95 4.76
C VAL A 123 -36.71 -27.75 4.61
N THR A 124 -38.00 -27.95 4.35
CA THR A 124 -38.96 -26.84 4.23
C THR A 124 -39.24 -26.24 5.60
N ILE A 125 -38.93 -24.96 5.80
CA ILE A 125 -39.23 -24.21 7.02
C ILE A 125 -40.39 -23.25 6.74
N SER A 126 -41.45 -23.38 7.53
CA SER A 126 -42.61 -22.51 7.44
C SER A 126 -42.29 -21.13 8.05
N GLY A 127 -42.51 -20.07 7.27
CA GLY A 127 -42.29 -18.69 7.69
C GLY A 127 -43.39 -17.77 7.15
N ASN A 128 -43.18 -16.45 7.19
CA ASN A 128 -44.05 -15.52 6.44
C ASN A 128 -43.98 -15.82 4.93
N HIS A 129 -42.79 -16.22 4.48
CA HIS A 129 -42.55 -16.83 3.19
C HIS A 129 -41.73 -18.10 3.40
N ASP A 130 -42.32 -19.24 3.02
CA ASP A 130 -41.67 -20.54 3.15
C ASP A 130 -40.37 -20.60 2.36
N LYS A 131 -39.34 -21.18 2.97
CA LYS A 131 -38.03 -21.38 2.37
C LYS A 131 -37.53 -22.78 2.65
N ARG A 132 -36.67 -23.25 1.75
CA ARG A 132 -36.18 -24.62 1.77
C ARG A 132 -34.66 -24.63 1.58
N PRO A 133 -33.91 -24.79 2.68
CA PRO A 133 -32.51 -25.20 2.61
C PRO A 133 -32.33 -26.59 1.99
N ASP A 134 -31.37 -26.71 1.07
CA ASP A 134 -31.15 -27.96 0.33
C ASP A 134 -30.60 -29.09 1.21
N ILE A 135 -29.60 -28.79 2.06
CA ILE A 135 -29.05 -29.73 3.05
C ILE A 135 -28.80 -29.01 4.37
N VAL A 136 -29.23 -29.60 5.49
CA VAL A 136 -28.99 -29.07 6.85
C VAL A 136 -28.17 -30.07 7.66
N LEU A 137 -27.12 -29.58 8.30
CA LEU A 137 -26.22 -30.35 9.16
C LEU A 137 -26.65 -30.19 10.63
N TYR A 138 -27.04 -31.29 11.24
CA TYR A 138 -27.42 -31.37 12.64
C TYR A 138 -26.31 -32.02 13.47
N VAL A 139 -26.03 -31.46 14.64
CA VAL A 139 -25.18 -32.07 15.67
C VAL A 139 -25.99 -32.18 16.95
N ASN A 140 -26.15 -33.41 17.45
CA ASN A 140 -26.98 -33.74 18.61
C ASN A 140 -28.44 -33.23 18.49
N GLY A 141 -28.97 -33.12 17.26
CA GLY A 141 -30.31 -32.58 17.00
C GLY A 141 -30.38 -31.05 16.88
N ILE A 142 -29.26 -30.34 16.95
CA ILE A 142 -29.19 -28.88 16.76
C ILE A 142 -28.61 -28.59 15.37
N ALA A 143 -29.32 -27.81 14.55
CA ALA A 143 -28.81 -27.37 13.26
C ALA A 143 -27.62 -26.43 13.47
N LEU A 144 -26.44 -26.83 12.99
CA LEU A 144 -25.21 -26.03 13.07
C LEU A 144 -24.69 -25.62 11.68
N GLY A 145 -25.17 -26.26 10.60
CA GLY A 145 -24.77 -25.94 9.24
C GLY A 145 -25.95 -25.95 8.27
N VAL A 146 -25.94 -25.05 7.30
CA VAL A 146 -26.82 -25.09 6.13
C VAL A 146 -25.96 -25.13 4.88
N LEU A 147 -26.32 -25.96 3.90
CA LEU A 147 -25.65 -26.08 2.61
C LEU A 147 -26.68 -25.91 1.49
N GLU A 148 -26.51 -24.85 0.71
CA GLU A 148 -27.27 -24.60 -0.52
C GLU A 148 -26.45 -25.11 -1.72
N LEU A 149 -27.07 -25.95 -2.56
CA LEU A 149 -26.45 -26.52 -3.75
C LEU A 149 -27.02 -25.86 -5.00
N LYS A 150 -26.21 -25.83 -6.05
CA LYS A 150 -26.65 -25.40 -7.38
C LYS A 150 -26.08 -26.34 -8.43
N ARG A 151 -26.80 -26.47 -9.55
CA ARG A 151 -26.28 -27.17 -10.74
C ARG A 151 -24.99 -26.52 -11.24
N SER A 152 -24.12 -27.30 -11.90
CA SER A 152 -22.78 -26.89 -12.35
C SER A 152 -22.74 -25.66 -13.26
N ILE A 153 -23.85 -25.33 -13.94
CA ILE A 153 -23.99 -24.16 -14.84
C ILE A 153 -24.52 -22.90 -14.14
N VAL A 154 -24.92 -22.99 -12.87
CA VAL A 154 -25.44 -21.86 -12.08
C VAL A 154 -24.40 -21.48 -11.04
N SER A 155 -24.11 -20.19 -10.93
CA SER A 155 -23.10 -19.73 -9.98
C SER A 155 -23.50 -20.02 -8.52
N ILE A 156 -22.50 -20.34 -7.69
CA ILE A 156 -22.65 -20.46 -6.22
C ILE A 156 -23.25 -19.18 -5.61
N GLY A 157 -23.06 -18.02 -6.25
CA GLY A 157 -23.64 -16.75 -5.79
C GLY A 157 -25.16 -16.79 -5.64
N GLU A 158 -25.87 -17.54 -6.50
CA GLU A 158 -27.32 -17.73 -6.35
C GLU A 158 -27.67 -18.49 -5.06
N GLY A 159 -26.91 -19.54 -4.72
CA GLY A 159 -27.08 -20.27 -3.46
C GLY A 159 -26.77 -19.39 -2.24
N ILE A 160 -25.75 -18.52 -2.34
CA ILE A 160 -25.43 -17.58 -1.27
C ILE A 160 -26.55 -16.56 -1.09
N ARG A 161 -27.05 -15.95 -2.18
CA ARG A 161 -28.17 -15.00 -2.13
C ARG A 161 -29.42 -15.65 -1.57
N GLN A 162 -29.73 -16.88 -1.98
CA GLN A 162 -30.81 -17.68 -1.40
C GLN A 162 -30.66 -17.79 0.11
N SER A 163 -29.47 -18.18 0.61
CA SER A 163 -29.22 -18.27 2.04
C SER A 163 -29.32 -16.93 2.79
N ILE A 164 -28.87 -15.84 2.18
CA ILE A 164 -28.97 -14.49 2.76
C ILE A 164 -30.44 -14.05 2.84
N THR A 165 -31.22 -14.26 1.78
CA THR A 165 -32.66 -14.01 1.78
C THR A 165 -33.34 -14.83 2.86
N ASN A 166 -32.98 -16.10 3.01
CA ASN A 166 -33.53 -16.97 4.05
C ASN A 166 -33.31 -16.42 5.47
N GLN A 167 -32.24 -15.65 5.70
CA GLN A 167 -31.92 -15.03 7.00
C GLN A 167 -32.70 -13.75 7.33
N GLN A 168 -33.50 -13.21 6.40
CA GLN A 168 -34.27 -11.98 6.66
C GLN A 168 -35.54 -12.27 7.47
N LYS A 169 -36.05 -11.25 8.16
CA LYS A 169 -37.20 -11.35 9.07
C LYS A 169 -38.46 -11.81 8.37
N GLU A 170 -38.59 -11.47 7.09
CA GLU A 170 -39.71 -11.80 6.20
C GLU A 170 -39.68 -13.27 5.74
N PHE A 171 -38.58 -13.98 5.98
CA PHE A 171 -38.40 -15.39 5.61
C PHE A 171 -38.23 -16.26 6.87
N ILE A 172 -37.08 -16.93 7.02
CA ILE A 172 -36.84 -17.95 8.05
C ILE A 172 -35.69 -17.57 9.00
N GLN A 173 -35.58 -16.28 9.35
CA GLN A 173 -34.50 -15.75 10.20
C GLN A 173 -34.28 -16.53 11.50
N SER A 174 -35.35 -16.93 12.19
CA SER A 174 -35.27 -17.66 13.46
C SER A 174 -34.55 -19.00 13.33
N PHE A 175 -34.64 -19.66 12.17
CA PHE A 175 -33.94 -20.91 11.90
C PHE A 175 -32.42 -20.73 11.98
N PHE A 176 -31.91 -19.57 11.57
CA PHE A 176 -30.48 -19.28 11.54
C PHE A 176 -29.88 -18.94 12.92
N SER A 177 -30.68 -18.83 13.98
CA SER A 177 -30.17 -18.49 15.31
C SER A 177 -29.19 -19.54 15.87
N THR A 178 -29.29 -20.81 15.47
CA THR A 178 -28.36 -21.87 15.90
C THR A 178 -27.21 -22.10 14.92
N ILE A 179 -27.31 -21.57 13.70
CA ILE A 179 -26.40 -21.90 12.61
C ILE A 179 -25.00 -21.30 12.84
N GLN A 180 -23.98 -22.15 12.74
CA GLN A 180 -22.58 -21.77 12.91
C GLN A 180 -21.89 -21.60 11.55
N PHE A 181 -22.22 -22.48 10.61
CA PHE A 181 -21.74 -22.44 9.23
C PHE A 181 -22.87 -22.27 8.23
N VAL A 182 -22.64 -21.42 7.25
CA VAL A 182 -23.45 -21.33 6.05
C VAL A 182 -22.58 -21.71 4.87
N PHE A 183 -22.99 -22.69 4.09
CA PHE A 183 -22.29 -23.20 2.94
C PHE A 183 -23.11 -22.98 1.67
N ALA A 184 -22.41 -22.76 0.58
CA ALA A 184 -22.99 -22.81 -0.76
C ALA A 184 -22.00 -23.46 -1.72
N GLY A 185 -22.48 -24.35 -2.59
CA GLY A 185 -21.59 -25.17 -3.41
C GLY A 185 -22.18 -25.62 -4.75
N ASN A 186 -21.29 -25.86 -5.71
CA ASN A 186 -21.59 -26.55 -6.96
C ASN A 186 -20.32 -27.26 -7.47
N ASP A 187 -20.46 -28.13 -8.47
CA ASP A 187 -19.34 -28.96 -8.96
C ASP A 187 -18.23 -28.15 -9.65
N THR A 188 -18.55 -26.99 -10.20
CA THR A 188 -17.64 -26.19 -11.04
C THR A 188 -16.79 -25.23 -10.22
N GLU A 189 -17.42 -24.48 -9.31
CA GLU A 189 -16.78 -23.44 -8.49
C GLU A 189 -16.36 -23.95 -7.10
N GLY A 190 -16.79 -25.16 -6.71
CA GLY A 190 -16.44 -25.82 -5.46
C GLY A 190 -17.35 -25.43 -4.29
N LEU A 191 -16.75 -25.08 -3.14
CA LEU A 191 -17.45 -24.74 -1.90
C LEU A 191 -17.08 -23.34 -1.43
N ARG A 192 -18.09 -22.58 -1.00
CA ARG A 192 -17.92 -21.34 -0.23
C ARG A 192 -18.58 -21.48 1.14
N TYR A 193 -18.00 -20.82 2.14
CA TYR A 193 -18.51 -20.84 3.50
C TYR A 193 -18.52 -19.45 4.14
N GLY A 194 -19.44 -19.27 5.08
CA GLY A 194 -19.58 -18.07 5.89
C GLY A 194 -20.30 -18.40 7.19
N THR A 195 -20.76 -17.36 7.87
CA THR A 195 -21.62 -17.46 9.06
C THR A 195 -22.92 -16.70 8.84
N ILE A 196 -23.80 -16.71 9.84
CA ILE A 196 -24.96 -15.81 9.86
C ILE A 196 -24.54 -14.35 9.61
N GLY A 197 -25.39 -13.62 8.88
CA GLY A 197 -25.16 -12.22 8.53
C GLY A 197 -23.94 -11.96 7.63
N THR A 198 -23.28 -13.00 7.12
CA THR A 198 -22.17 -12.83 6.18
C THR A 198 -22.72 -12.38 4.83
N GLU A 199 -22.30 -11.20 4.37
CA GLU A 199 -22.63 -10.71 3.03
C GLU A 199 -21.96 -11.58 1.96
N GLU A 200 -22.57 -11.67 0.77
CA GLU A 200 -22.12 -12.56 -0.32
C GLU A 200 -20.62 -12.43 -0.63
N LYS A 201 -20.10 -11.19 -0.66
CA LYS A 201 -18.71 -10.88 -0.98
C LYS A 201 -17.69 -11.37 0.06
N TYR A 202 -18.14 -11.68 1.28
CA TYR A 202 -17.29 -12.15 2.38
C TYR A 202 -17.35 -13.66 2.61
N PHE A 203 -18.16 -14.38 1.82
CA PHE A 203 -18.08 -15.84 1.80
C PHE A 203 -16.69 -16.28 1.35
N LEU A 204 -16.05 -17.07 2.21
CA LEU A 204 -14.68 -17.52 2.08
C LEU A 204 -14.61 -18.77 1.21
N LYS A 205 -13.47 -18.91 0.51
CA LYS A 205 -13.10 -20.15 -0.18
C LYS A 205 -12.11 -20.94 0.67
N TRP A 206 -12.34 -22.23 0.85
CA TRP A 206 -11.35 -23.13 1.41
C TRP A 206 -10.38 -23.56 0.29
N LYS A 207 -9.07 -23.51 0.55
CA LYS A 207 -8.03 -23.82 -0.46
C LYS A 207 -7.00 -24.77 0.14
N GLU A 208 -7.31 -26.06 0.15
CA GLU A 208 -6.42 -27.11 0.69
C GLU A 208 -6.09 -28.15 -0.39
N GLU A 209 -4.91 -28.75 -0.35
CA GLU A 209 -4.55 -29.85 -1.26
C GLU A 209 -5.24 -31.17 -0.88
N GLY A 210 -5.40 -32.07 -1.85
CA GLY A 210 -6.06 -33.36 -1.63
C GLY A 210 -6.34 -34.13 -2.92
N GLU A 211 -6.50 -35.44 -2.77
CA GLU A 211 -6.60 -36.44 -3.86
C GLU A 211 -7.95 -36.44 -4.60
N VAL A 212 -8.97 -35.79 -4.04
CA VAL A 212 -10.31 -35.75 -4.65
C VAL A 212 -10.33 -34.65 -5.72
N GLU A 213 -10.55 -35.04 -6.98
CA GLU A 213 -10.59 -34.12 -8.12
C GLU A 213 -11.77 -33.14 -8.06
N ASN A 214 -12.95 -33.58 -7.61
CA ASN A 214 -14.12 -32.71 -7.50
C ASN A 214 -13.96 -31.69 -6.36
N LEU A 215 -13.95 -30.40 -6.70
CA LEU A 215 -13.69 -29.30 -5.76
C LEU A 215 -14.73 -29.20 -4.63
N LEU A 216 -16.02 -29.43 -4.92
CA LEU A 216 -17.08 -29.39 -3.92
C LEU A 216 -16.88 -30.51 -2.89
N ASP A 217 -16.73 -31.74 -3.38
CA ASP A 217 -16.56 -32.92 -2.54
C ASP A 217 -15.27 -32.81 -1.70
N LYS A 218 -14.19 -32.33 -2.33
CA LYS A 218 -12.88 -32.13 -1.69
C LYS A 218 -12.99 -31.21 -0.48
N TYR A 219 -13.63 -30.05 -0.61
CA TYR A 219 -13.69 -29.08 0.49
C TYR A 219 -14.75 -29.44 1.54
N LEU A 220 -15.86 -30.08 1.15
CA LEU A 220 -16.82 -30.63 2.11
C LEU A 220 -16.17 -31.69 2.99
N LEU A 221 -15.34 -32.58 2.43
CA LEU A 221 -14.63 -33.60 3.21
C LEU A 221 -13.67 -33.02 4.26
N LYS A 222 -13.15 -31.80 4.03
CA LYS A 222 -12.25 -31.12 4.96
C LYS A 222 -13.02 -30.33 6.01
N LEU A 223 -13.83 -29.36 5.57
CA LEU A 223 -14.55 -28.47 6.48
C LEU A 223 -15.63 -29.18 7.29
N CYS A 224 -16.25 -30.24 6.73
CA CYS A 224 -17.26 -31.04 7.41
C CYS A 224 -16.69 -32.36 7.97
N ASP A 225 -15.36 -32.51 8.09
CA ASP A 225 -14.82 -33.52 8.99
C ASP A 225 -15.28 -33.21 10.41
N LYS A 226 -15.81 -34.20 11.11
CA LYS A 226 -16.43 -34.08 12.44
C LYS A 226 -15.53 -33.35 13.44
N LYS A 227 -14.23 -33.63 13.42
CA LYS A 227 -13.26 -32.99 14.31
C LYS A 227 -13.00 -31.55 13.92
N GLN A 228 -12.69 -31.31 12.64
CA GLN A 228 -12.39 -29.98 12.13
C GLN A 228 -13.59 -29.03 12.21
N PHE A 229 -14.79 -29.53 11.90
CA PHE A 229 -16.05 -28.80 12.00
C PHE A 229 -16.27 -28.25 13.41
N LEU A 230 -16.16 -29.11 14.43
CA LEU A 230 -16.29 -28.69 15.82
C LEU A 230 -15.08 -27.85 16.30
N GLU A 231 -13.87 -28.15 15.85
CA GLU A 231 -12.67 -27.38 16.21
C GLU A 231 -12.76 -25.92 15.73
N ILE A 232 -13.22 -25.70 14.49
CA ILE A 232 -13.40 -24.35 13.94
C ILE A 232 -14.45 -23.60 14.75
N ILE A 233 -15.58 -24.24 15.06
CA ILE A 233 -16.63 -23.63 15.90
C ILE A 233 -16.07 -23.27 17.28
N TYR A 234 -15.31 -24.17 17.90
CA TYR A 234 -14.82 -24.04 19.28
C TYR A 234 -13.68 -23.01 19.45
N ASN A 235 -12.68 -23.05 18.58
CA ASN A 235 -11.43 -22.28 18.71
C ASN A 235 -11.41 -20.99 17.88
N PHE A 236 -12.16 -20.93 16.78
CA PHE A 236 -11.98 -19.87 15.78
C PHE A 236 -13.24 -19.04 15.51
N THR A 237 -14.35 -19.30 16.21
CA THR A 237 -15.51 -18.40 16.17
C THR A 237 -15.21 -17.13 16.94
N LEU A 238 -15.26 -15.99 16.26
CA LEU A 238 -15.14 -14.68 16.89
C LEU A 238 -16.41 -13.85 16.68
N PHE A 239 -16.83 -13.13 17.72
CA PHE A 239 -17.88 -12.13 17.70
C PHE A 239 -17.22 -10.76 17.89
N ASP A 240 -17.24 -9.92 16.85
CA ASP A 240 -16.53 -8.64 16.79
C ASP A 240 -17.45 -7.57 16.21
N GLY A 241 -17.87 -6.62 17.05
CA GLY A 241 -18.66 -5.46 16.63
C GLY A 241 -19.92 -5.78 15.81
N GLY A 242 -20.72 -6.78 16.22
CA GLY A 242 -21.94 -7.15 15.50
C GLY A 242 -21.74 -8.12 14.33
N ARG A 243 -20.50 -8.55 14.06
CA ARG A 243 -20.17 -9.53 13.04
C ARG A 243 -19.60 -10.79 13.64
N LYS A 244 -20.12 -11.93 13.21
CA LYS A 244 -19.53 -13.23 13.49
C LYS A 244 -18.51 -13.57 12.41
N LYS A 245 -17.36 -14.10 12.80
CA LYS A 245 -16.22 -14.36 11.91
C LYS A 245 -15.68 -15.77 12.14
N LEU A 246 -15.24 -16.39 11.04
CA LEU A 246 -14.52 -17.66 10.99
C LEU A 246 -13.17 -17.44 10.31
N PRO A 247 -12.19 -18.33 10.53
CA PRO A 247 -10.85 -18.15 10.01
C PRO A 247 -10.83 -18.41 8.51
N ARG A 248 -9.99 -17.66 7.80
CA ARG A 248 -9.55 -18.01 6.44
C ARG A 248 -8.62 -19.22 6.52
N HIS A 249 -8.52 -19.97 5.43
CA HIS A 249 -7.62 -21.13 5.30
C HIS A 249 -6.20 -20.85 5.85
N HIS A 250 -5.51 -19.81 5.35
CA HIS A 250 -4.14 -19.50 5.80
C HIS A 250 -4.05 -19.08 7.28
N GLN A 251 -5.09 -18.44 7.82
CA GLN A 251 -5.14 -18.05 9.23
C GLN A 251 -5.27 -19.28 10.13
N TYR A 252 -6.15 -20.22 9.76
CA TYR A 252 -6.33 -21.48 10.47
C TYR A 252 -5.02 -22.28 10.50
N PHE A 253 -4.41 -22.54 9.34
CA PHE A 253 -3.17 -23.31 9.26
C PHE A 253 -1.97 -22.59 9.89
N GLY A 254 -1.90 -21.26 9.78
CA GLY A 254 -0.88 -20.46 10.48
C GLY A 254 -0.96 -20.62 12.00
N ILE A 255 -2.18 -20.67 12.56
CA ILE A 255 -2.39 -20.96 13.98
C ILE A 255 -2.05 -22.40 14.31
N LYS A 256 -2.46 -23.38 13.50
CA LYS A 256 -2.11 -24.80 13.73
C LYS A 256 -0.60 -25.00 13.79
N ALA A 257 0.15 -24.41 12.86
CA ALA A 257 1.61 -24.42 12.88
C ALA A 257 2.15 -23.74 14.16
N ALA A 258 1.65 -22.54 14.49
CA ALA A 258 2.06 -21.85 15.72
C ALA A 258 1.82 -22.70 16.99
N GLN A 259 0.67 -23.37 17.09
CA GLN A 259 0.35 -24.27 18.21
C GLN A 259 1.36 -25.43 18.34
N GLU A 260 1.89 -25.96 17.24
CA GLU A 260 2.92 -27.01 17.27
C GLU A 260 4.27 -26.49 17.75
N HIS A 261 4.72 -25.35 17.22
CA HIS A 261 5.94 -24.68 17.69
C HIS A 261 5.88 -24.37 19.18
N MET A 262 4.71 -23.90 19.64
CA MET A 262 4.47 -23.64 21.04
C MET A 262 4.57 -24.88 21.94
N ARG A 263 4.02 -26.03 21.50
CA ARG A 263 4.18 -27.29 22.24
C ARG A 263 5.65 -27.71 22.37
N ARG A 264 6.49 -27.36 21.39
CA ARG A 264 7.94 -27.58 21.41
C ARG A 264 8.74 -26.48 22.12
N ARG A 265 8.08 -25.40 22.55
CA ARG A 265 8.69 -24.17 23.14
C ARG A 265 9.66 -23.45 22.19
N GLU A 266 9.32 -23.42 20.91
CA GLU A 266 10.08 -22.76 19.85
C GLU A 266 9.43 -21.43 19.45
N GLY A 267 10.25 -20.43 19.08
CA GLY A 267 9.77 -19.21 18.43
C GLY A 267 9.42 -19.41 16.95
N GLY A 268 8.87 -18.38 16.30
CA GLY A 268 8.54 -18.42 14.87
C GLY A 268 7.98 -17.11 14.33
N ILE A 269 7.96 -16.98 13.00
CA ILE A 269 7.43 -15.79 12.29
C ILE A 269 6.19 -16.21 11.49
N ILE A 270 5.07 -15.51 11.71
CA ILE A 270 3.88 -15.63 10.86
C ILE A 270 3.91 -14.47 9.86
N TRP A 271 4.44 -14.74 8.66
CA TRP A 271 4.47 -13.78 7.58
C TRP A 271 3.14 -13.77 6.83
N HIS A 272 2.33 -12.77 7.14
CA HIS A 272 1.12 -12.44 6.40
C HIS A 272 1.27 -11.11 5.68
N THR A 273 0.54 -10.89 4.58
CA THR A 273 0.41 -9.55 4.00
C THR A 273 -0.33 -8.63 4.98
N GLN A 274 -0.20 -7.30 4.89
CA GLN A 274 -1.04 -6.35 5.65
C GLN A 274 -2.54 -6.67 5.34
N GLY A 275 -3.55 -6.26 6.13
CA GLY A 275 -4.98 -6.65 5.87
C GLY A 275 -5.31 -8.16 5.88
N SER A 276 -4.29 -9.00 6.11
CA SER A 276 -4.25 -10.41 6.50
C SER A 276 -5.38 -10.91 7.39
N GLY A 277 -5.84 -10.04 8.29
CA GLY A 277 -6.41 -10.42 9.57
C GLY A 277 -5.32 -10.82 10.58
N LYS A 278 -4.14 -10.19 10.54
CA LYS A 278 -3.02 -10.47 11.48
C LYS A 278 -3.46 -10.33 12.95
N SER A 279 -4.22 -9.28 13.26
CA SER A 279 -4.75 -9.04 14.62
C SER A 279 -5.67 -10.18 15.08
N MET A 280 -6.45 -10.77 14.17
CA MET A 280 -7.33 -11.90 14.46
C MET A 280 -6.54 -13.18 14.79
N VAL A 281 -5.45 -13.41 14.06
CA VAL A 281 -4.53 -14.53 14.31
C VAL A 281 -3.92 -14.42 15.70
N MET A 282 -3.52 -13.21 16.11
CA MET A 282 -3.00 -12.95 17.45
C MET A 282 -4.06 -13.23 18.53
N VAL A 283 -5.31 -12.79 18.31
CA VAL A 283 -6.40 -13.01 19.27
C VAL A 283 -6.70 -14.50 19.43
N TRP A 284 -6.93 -15.23 18.34
CA TRP A 284 -7.19 -16.67 18.42
C TRP A 284 -6.04 -17.43 19.06
N LEU A 285 -4.80 -17.11 18.71
CA LEU A 285 -3.64 -17.75 19.29
C LEU A 285 -3.52 -17.43 20.78
N ALA A 286 -3.64 -16.17 21.18
CA ALA A 286 -3.58 -15.78 22.59
C ALA A 286 -4.72 -16.38 23.43
N LYS A 287 -5.97 -16.39 22.93
CA LYS A 287 -7.09 -17.06 23.61
C LYS A 287 -6.80 -18.54 23.81
N TRP A 288 -6.33 -19.20 22.75
CA TRP A 288 -5.96 -20.60 22.82
C TRP A 288 -4.85 -20.85 23.87
N ILE A 289 -3.83 -19.98 23.94
CA ILE A 289 -2.75 -20.07 24.95
C ILE A 289 -3.32 -19.94 26.35
N LEU A 290 -4.15 -18.92 26.59
CA LEU A 290 -4.71 -18.61 27.90
C LEU A 290 -5.64 -19.72 28.42
N GLU A 291 -6.42 -20.34 27.52
CA GLU A 291 -7.31 -21.46 27.81
C GLU A 291 -6.55 -22.78 28.06
N ASN A 292 -5.46 -23.04 27.34
CA ASN A 292 -4.74 -24.32 27.40
C ASN A 292 -3.59 -24.36 28.42
N ASN A 293 -3.09 -23.20 28.89
CA ASN A 293 -1.99 -23.13 29.85
C ASN A 293 -2.31 -22.14 30.97
N PRO A 294 -2.71 -22.62 32.18
CA PRO A 294 -3.03 -21.76 33.32
C PRO A 294 -1.88 -20.85 33.79
N ASN A 295 -0.63 -21.24 33.53
CA ASN A 295 0.57 -20.49 33.91
C ASN A 295 1.03 -19.52 32.81
N ALA A 296 0.40 -19.53 31.63
CA ALA A 296 0.79 -18.70 30.51
C ALA A 296 0.41 -17.23 30.72
N ARG A 297 1.30 -16.38 30.20
CA ARG A 297 1.14 -14.94 30.09
C ARG A 297 1.55 -14.49 28.70
N VAL A 298 0.72 -13.65 28.10
CA VAL A 298 0.89 -13.20 26.71
C VAL A 298 1.18 -11.70 26.71
N VAL A 299 2.24 -11.32 26.02
CA VAL A 299 2.67 -9.94 25.80
C VAL A 299 2.60 -9.65 24.29
N ILE A 300 1.86 -8.62 23.92
CA ILE A 300 1.77 -8.14 22.54
C ILE A 300 2.54 -6.82 22.46
N LEU A 301 3.58 -6.79 21.64
CA LEU A 301 4.40 -5.61 21.36
C LEU A 301 4.05 -5.10 19.95
N THR A 302 3.75 -3.82 19.85
CA THR A 302 3.38 -3.20 18.56
C THR A 302 4.18 -1.92 18.37
N ASP A 303 4.52 -1.57 17.12
CA ASP A 303 5.20 -0.31 16.80
C ASP A 303 4.25 0.90 16.81
N ARG A 304 2.93 0.65 16.75
CA ARG A 304 1.87 1.66 16.55
C ARG A 304 0.74 1.58 17.59
N ASP A 305 0.33 2.74 18.09
CA ASP A 305 -0.69 2.89 19.14
C ASP A 305 -2.11 2.43 18.76
N GLU A 306 -2.46 2.51 17.47
CA GLU A 306 -3.82 2.16 17.00
C GLU A 306 -4.00 0.66 16.84
N LEU A 307 -2.92 -0.03 16.43
CA LEU A 307 -2.88 -1.48 16.36
C LEU A 307 -3.04 -2.08 17.77
N ASP A 308 -2.39 -1.46 18.76
CA ASP A 308 -2.52 -1.76 20.19
C ASP A 308 -3.99 -1.66 20.66
N LYS A 309 -4.66 -0.53 20.42
CA LYS A 309 -6.08 -0.32 20.78
C LYS A 309 -7.05 -1.27 20.07
N GLN A 310 -6.80 -1.57 18.79
CA GLN A 310 -7.64 -2.51 18.04
C GLN A 310 -7.54 -3.91 18.64
N ILE A 311 -6.33 -4.34 18.98
CA ILE A 311 -6.09 -5.62 19.63
C ILE A 311 -6.79 -5.65 21.00
N GLU A 312 -6.65 -4.60 21.80
CA GLU A 312 -7.34 -4.44 23.09
C GLU A 312 -8.86 -4.59 22.98
N ARG A 313 -9.51 -3.89 22.02
CA ARG A 313 -10.95 -4.01 21.80
C ARG A 313 -11.37 -5.43 21.46
N VAL A 314 -10.65 -6.09 20.55
CA VAL A 314 -11.02 -7.44 20.11
C VAL A 314 -10.89 -8.44 21.25
N PHE A 315 -9.91 -8.28 22.14
CA PHE A 315 -9.82 -9.11 23.35
C PHE A 315 -10.97 -8.85 24.34
N ASN A 316 -11.31 -7.58 24.58
CA ASN A 316 -12.41 -7.21 25.48
C ASN A 316 -13.76 -7.75 24.97
N ASP A 317 -14.06 -7.58 23.68
CA ASP A 317 -15.30 -8.08 23.05
C ASP A 317 -15.35 -9.62 23.03
N SER A 318 -14.17 -10.26 23.08
CA SER A 318 -14.01 -11.71 23.18
C SER A 318 -14.04 -12.26 24.62
N GLY A 319 -14.22 -11.39 25.63
CA GLY A 319 -14.35 -11.73 27.05
C GLY A 319 -13.03 -11.79 27.83
N GLU A 320 -11.90 -11.36 27.27
CA GLU A 320 -10.58 -11.39 27.91
C GLU A 320 -10.15 -9.98 28.32
N SER A 321 -9.72 -9.78 29.58
CA SER A 321 -9.24 -8.47 30.05
C SER A 321 -7.75 -8.28 29.74
N MET A 322 -7.47 -7.33 28.85
CA MET A 322 -6.13 -6.95 28.43
C MET A 322 -5.66 -5.70 29.19
N VAL A 323 -4.38 -5.66 29.58
CA VAL A 323 -3.81 -4.48 30.25
C VAL A 323 -2.73 -3.85 29.39
N ARG A 324 -2.89 -2.55 29.14
CA ARG A 324 -1.95 -1.75 28.37
C ARG A 324 -0.94 -1.06 29.28
N THR A 325 0.33 -1.28 29.00
CA THR A 325 1.43 -0.71 29.80
C THR A 325 1.75 0.72 29.38
N THR A 326 2.15 1.55 30.34
CA THR A 326 2.41 2.98 30.15
C THR A 326 3.86 3.27 29.79
N SER A 327 4.81 2.42 30.20
CA SER A 327 6.26 2.55 29.95
C SER A 327 6.97 1.18 29.99
N GLY A 328 8.22 1.11 29.54
CA GLY A 328 9.03 -0.11 29.68
C GLY A 328 9.20 -0.57 31.13
N LYS A 329 9.38 0.37 32.08
CA LYS A 329 9.46 0.05 33.53
C LYS A 329 8.12 -0.47 34.09
N ASP A 330 7.00 0.07 33.61
CA ASP A 330 5.66 -0.43 33.96
C ASP A 330 5.44 -1.86 33.43
N LEU A 331 5.83 -2.17 32.18
CA LEU A 331 5.76 -3.55 31.70
C LEU A 331 6.57 -4.51 32.59
N MET A 332 7.81 -4.16 32.93
CA MET A 332 8.64 -5.03 33.79
C MET A 332 8.02 -5.23 35.18
N SER A 333 7.40 -4.20 35.75
CA SER A 333 6.64 -4.30 37.01
C SER A 333 5.44 -5.25 36.88
N GLN A 334 4.65 -5.11 35.81
CA GLN A 334 3.52 -6.02 35.55
C GLN A 334 4.00 -7.45 35.32
N LEU A 335 5.13 -7.66 34.65
CA LEU A 335 5.72 -8.99 34.45
C LEU A 335 6.19 -9.64 35.77
N GLY A 336 6.47 -8.87 36.80
CA GLY A 336 6.73 -9.38 38.16
C GLY A 336 5.48 -9.86 38.92
N GLN A 337 4.27 -9.66 38.39
CA GLN A 337 3.00 -10.02 39.04
C GLN A 337 2.30 -11.18 38.31
N ALA A 338 1.53 -12.01 39.02
CA ALA A 338 0.80 -13.13 38.42
C ALA A 338 -0.40 -12.69 37.55
N LYS A 339 -0.92 -11.48 37.76
CA LYS A 339 -1.97 -10.84 36.96
C LYS A 339 -1.51 -9.43 36.61
N PRO A 340 -1.88 -8.90 35.43
CA PRO A 340 -2.72 -9.50 34.38
C PRO A 340 -1.98 -10.56 33.54
N ARG A 341 -2.73 -11.49 32.94
CA ARG A 341 -2.19 -12.57 32.08
C ARG A 341 -2.03 -12.16 30.61
N LEU A 342 -2.67 -11.07 30.19
CA LEU A 342 -2.59 -10.53 28.83
C LEU A 342 -2.16 -9.06 28.92
N LEU A 343 -1.04 -8.74 28.27
CA LEU A 343 -0.37 -7.46 28.33
C LEU A 343 -0.15 -6.90 26.92
N CYS A 344 -0.28 -5.58 26.77
CA CYS A 344 0.17 -4.86 25.58
C CYS A 344 1.23 -3.81 25.89
N SER A 345 2.16 -3.62 24.96
CA SER A 345 3.10 -2.50 25.00
C SER A 345 3.47 -2.00 23.61
N LEU A 346 4.02 -0.80 23.57
CA LEU A 346 4.54 -0.20 22.35
C LEU A 346 6.05 -0.37 22.30
N VAL A 347 6.60 -0.74 21.14
CA VAL A 347 8.04 -0.98 20.95
C VAL A 347 8.86 0.28 21.29
N HIS A 348 8.34 1.48 21.00
CA HIS A 348 9.04 2.73 21.35
C HIS A 348 9.08 3.06 22.85
N LYS A 349 8.35 2.31 23.71
CA LYS A 349 8.43 2.45 25.18
C LYS A 349 9.70 1.85 25.78
N PHE A 350 10.52 1.16 24.97
CA PHE A 350 11.80 0.56 25.35
C PHE A 350 13.03 1.43 25.00
N GLY A 351 12.81 2.71 24.68
CA GLY A 351 13.88 3.71 24.46
C GLY A 351 13.74 4.43 23.11
N ARG A 352 14.04 5.73 23.07
CA ARG A 352 14.27 6.47 21.81
C ARG A 352 15.67 6.12 21.29
N ARG A 353 15.85 6.03 19.97
CA ARG A 353 17.18 5.87 19.31
C ARG A 353 18.14 7.06 19.56
N ASP A 354 17.65 8.16 20.13
CA ASP A 354 18.37 9.43 20.24
C ASP A 354 18.78 9.79 21.68
N VAL A 355 18.89 8.80 22.58
CA VAL A 355 19.33 9.02 23.96
C VAL A 355 20.51 8.11 24.21
N ASP A 356 21.61 8.68 24.73
CA ASP A 356 22.88 8.03 25.07
C ASP A 356 22.78 6.83 26.06
N ASN A 357 21.58 6.31 26.32
CA ASN A 357 21.26 5.39 27.41
C ASN A 357 20.50 4.12 27.00
N PHE A 358 20.44 3.74 25.71
CA PHE A 358 19.87 2.42 25.35
C PHE A 358 20.70 1.29 25.95
N ASP A 359 22.03 1.39 25.83
CA ASP A 359 22.95 0.44 26.46
C ASP A 359 22.92 0.53 28.00
N GLU A 360 22.73 1.73 28.57
CA GLU A 360 22.58 1.90 30.02
C GLU A 360 21.27 1.28 30.54
N PHE A 361 20.18 1.34 29.78
CA PHE A 361 18.91 0.67 30.11
C PHE A 361 19.03 -0.86 30.02
N ILE A 362 19.73 -1.39 29.01
CA ILE A 362 20.02 -2.82 28.89
C ILE A 362 20.94 -3.28 30.03
N GLU A 363 21.95 -2.49 30.40
CA GLU A 363 22.82 -2.77 31.54
C GLU A 363 22.09 -2.63 32.90
N GLU A 364 21.15 -1.69 33.07
CA GLU A 364 20.26 -1.58 34.25
C GLU A 364 19.38 -2.84 34.40
N LEU A 365 18.81 -3.32 33.30
CA LEU A 365 18.01 -4.56 33.24
C LEU A 365 18.85 -5.82 33.54
N LYS A 366 20.09 -5.90 33.04
CA LYS A 366 21.01 -6.99 33.36
C LYS A 366 21.50 -6.95 34.81
N ARG A 367 21.68 -5.75 35.38
CA ARG A 367 22.12 -5.56 36.78
C ARG A 367 21.03 -5.88 37.80
N CYS A 368 19.76 -5.69 37.45
CA CYS A 368 18.61 -6.00 38.31
C CYS A 368 17.58 -6.86 37.54
N PRO A 369 17.86 -8.16 37.32
CA PRO A 369 16.95 -9.03 36.59
C PRO A 369 15.62 -9.12 37.34
N THR A 370 14.56 -8.67 36.69
CA THR A 370 13.21 -8.73 37.26
C THR A 370 12.74 -10.19 37.21
N ASN A 371 12.42 -10.77 38.37
CA ASN A 371 11.85 -12.11 38.41
C ASN A 371 10.46 -12.10 37.78
N THR A 372 10.35 -12.69 36.59
CA THR A 372 9.07 -12.82 35.89
C THR A 372 8.27 -13.98 36.47
N VAL A 373 6.95 -13.82 36.53
CA VAL A 373 6.03 -14.86 37.04
C VAL A 373 5.30 -15.49 35.86
N GLY A 374 5.32 -16.82 35.76
CA GLY A 374 4.63 -17.59 34.70
C GLY A 374 5.44 -17.78 33.41
N GLU A 375 4.84 -18.44 32.42
CA GLU A 375 5.44 -18.66 31.11
C GLU A 375 5.07 -17.51 30.16
N ILE A 376 6.05 -16.77 29.64
CA ILE A 376 5.83 -15.56 28.84
C ILE A 376 5.89 -15.87 27.33
N PHE A 377 4.88 -15.41 26.59
CA PHE A 377 4.79 -15.46 25.13
C PHE A 377 4.76 -14.04 24.56
N VAL A 378 5.62 -13.70 23.61
CA VAL A 378 5.79 -12.33 23.07
C VAL A 378 5.50 -12.26 21.57
N PHE A 379 4.71 -11.27 21.12
CA PHE A 379 4.41 -10.98 19.71
C PHE A 379 4.93 -9.59 19.30
N VAL A 380 5.45 -9.37 18.07
CA VAL A 380 6.03 -8.08 17.58
C VAL A 380 5.51 -7.69 16.15
N VAL A 381 5.27 -6.40 15.84
CA VAL A 381 4.69 -5.88 14.55
C VAL A 381 5.42 -4.61 14.00
N PHE A 382 5.55 -4.42 12.65
CA PHE A 382 6.20 -3.26 11.93
C PHE A 382 5.59 -2.91 10.53
N ASP A 383 5.46 -1.62 10.06
CA ASP A 383 5.22 -1.25 8.60
C ASP A 383 5.26 0.26 8.09
N PHE A 384 5.37 0.54 6.74
CA PHE A 384 5.21 1.77 5.84
C PHE A 384 6.38 2.65 5.26
N ASN A 385 7.56 2.82 5.87
CA ASN A 385 8.56 3.84 5.41
C ASN A 385 9.59 3.39 4.34
N VAL A 386 9.46 2.18 3.78
CA VAL A 386 10.47 1.56 2.90
C VAL A 386 10.10 1.53 1.41
N LYS A 387 8.91 2.03 1.04
CA LYS A 387 8.40 1.92 -0.34
C LYS A 387 8.76 3.17 -1.17
N PRO A 388 9.54 3.06 -2.28
CA PRO A 388 10.18 4.20 -2.96
C PRO A 388 9.28 5.40 -3.24
N ARG A 389 8.15 5.23 -3.94
CA ARG A 389 7.24 6.34 -4.26
C ARG A 389 6.49 6.91 -3.05
N LEU A 390 6.23 6.12 -2.01
CA LEU A 390 5.56 6.59 -0.78
C LEU A 390 6.53 7.33 0.15
N SER A 391 7.81 6.93 0.15
CA SER A 391 8.86 7.60 0.93
C SER A 391 9.26 8.95 0.33
N SER A 392 9.34 9.05 -1.00
CA SER A 392 9.73 10.30 -1.68
C SER A 392 8.66 11.38 -1.70
N GLY A 393 7.42 11.05 -1.32
CA GLY A 393 6.29 11.97 -1.41
C GLY A 393 5.83 12.26 -2.84
N MET A 394 6.39 11.58 -3.83
CA MET A 394 5.98 11.62 -5.24
C MET A 394 4.73 10.79 -5.50
N GLY A 395 4.51 9.75 -4.69
CA GLY A 395 3.34 8.89 -4.76
C GLY A 395 2.54 8.89 -3.47
N ASN A 396 1.26 8.61 -3.62
CA ASN A 396 0.33 8.41 -2.52
C ASN A 396 -0.49 7.14 -2.72
N ALA A 397 -1.23 6.77 -1.68
CA ALA A 397 -1.97 5.52 -1.64
C ALA A 397 -3.47 5.75 -1.50
N ILE A 398 -4.24 4.83 -2.07
CA ILE A 398 -5.67 4.69 -1.78
C ILE A 398 -5.85 3.41 -0.95
N LEU A 399 -6.53 3.55 0.20
CA LEU A 399 -7.09 2.44 0.93
C LEU A 399 -8.58 2.37 0.61
N ILE A 400 -8.97 1.30 -0.08
CA ILE A 400 -10.37 1.03 -0.35
C ILE A 400 -10.94 0.28 0.86
N ALA A 401 -11.67 1.02 1.69
CA ALA A 401 -12.39 0.51 2.85
C ALA A 401 -13.76 -0.05 2.44
N CYS A 402 -14.35 -0.88 3.29
CA CYS A 402 -15.56 -1.61 2.94
C CYS A 402 -16.86 -0.82 3.20
N SER A 403 -16.85 0.21 4.05
CA SER A 403 -18.01 1.04 4.40
C SER A 403 -17.59 2.44 4.87
N ILE A 404 -18.54 3.38 4.94
CA ILE A 404 -18.30 4.76 5.42
C ILE A 404 -17.82 4.75 6.87
N TYR A 405 -18.43 3.91 7.70
CA TYR A 405 -18.04 3.71 9.08
C TYR A 405 -16.59 3.20 9.20
N GLU A 406 -16.22 2.14 8.48
CA GLU A 406 -14.85 1.61 8.49
C GLU A 406 -13.84 2.62 7.92
N ALA A 407 -14.24 3.42 6.93
CA ALA A 407 -13.43 4.50 6.42
C ALA A 407 -13.17 5.59 7.48
N CYS A 408 -14.19 5.99 8.24
CA CYS A 408 -14.04 6.91 9.38
C CYS A 408 -13.16 6.31 10.49
N ARG A 409 -13.31 5.01 10.78
CA ARG A 409 -12.46 4.28 11.76
C ARG A 409 -11.00 4.22 11.32
N TYR A 410 -10.72 3.83 10.07
CA TYR A 410 -9.37 3.83 9.53
C TYR A 410 -8.77 5.24 9.58
N PHE A 411 -9.54 6.26 9.17
CA PHE A 411 -9.09 7.65 9.23
C PHE A 411 -8.75 8.12 10.65
N GLU A 412 -9.60 7.84 11.64
CA GLU A 412 -9.35 8.12 13.05
C GLU A 412 -8.07 7.39 13.54
N LEU A 413 -7.95 6.11 13.20
CA LEU A 413 -6.77 5.28 13.45
C LEU A 413 -5.55 5.64 12.57
N PHE A 414 -5.58 6.74 11.81
CA PHE A 414 -4.37 7.27 11.20
C PHE A 414 -4.00 8.63 11.79
N GLN A 415 -4.89 9.25 12.57
CA GLN A 415 -4.62 10.53 13.24
C GLN A 415 -3.64 10.41 14.42
N SER A 416 -3.32 9.20 14.89
CA SER A 416 -2.24 8.95 15.86
C SER A 416 -0.94 8.41 15.23
N THR A 417 -0.85 8.38 13.90
CA THR A 417 0.40 8.06 13.16
C THR A 417 1.05 9.30 12.54
N GLU A 418 2.18 9.10 11.86
CA GLU A 418 2.82 10.08 10.96
C GLU A 418 1.93 10.54 9.78
N LEU A 419 0.78 9.88 9.57
CA LEU A 419 -0.24 10.26 8.58
C LEU A 419 -1.24 11.31 9.12
N LYS A 420 -1.12 11.74 10.39
CA LYS A 420 -1.92 12.82 10.95
C LYS A 420 -1.80 14.09 10.10
N GLY A 421 -2.91 14.62 9.62
CA GLY A 421 -2.95 15.77 8.71
C GLY A 421 -2.47 15.49 7.28
N ARG A 422 -2.10 14.24 6.96
CA ARG A 422 -1.71 13.75 5.62
C ARG A 422 -2.57 12.59 5.12
N CYS A 423 -3.69 12.34 5.78
CA CYS A 423 -4.71 11.36 5.44
C CYS A 423 -6.04 12.09 5.33
N ALA A 424 -6.94 11.63 4.45
CA ALA A 424 -8.32 12.11 4.38
C ALA A 424 -9.29 10.97 4.08
N VAL A 425 -10.54 11.16 4.50
CA VAL A 425 -11.64 10.23 4.24
C VAL A 425 -12.66 10.89 3.30
N ILE A 426 -13.04 10.20 2.22
CA ILE A 426 -14.02 10.69 1.24
C ILE A 426 -15.07 9.60 1.00
N THR A 427 -16.33 9.95 1.27
CA THR A 427 -17.47 9.03 1.15
C THR A 427 -18.72 9.75 0.66
N SER A 428 -19.79 8.99 0.42
CA SER A 428 -21.11 9.54 0.05
C SER A 428 -21.89 10.18 1.20
N TYR A 429 -21.37 10.17 2.43
CA TYR A 429 -22.08 10.75 3.58
C TYR A 429 -22.06 12.27 3.60
N ASN A 430 -23.21 12.87 3.96
CA ASN A 430 -23.38 14.31 4.13
C ASN A 430 -24.11 14.55 5.47
N PRO A 431 -23.48 15.20 6.47
CA PRO A 431 -24.02 15.25 7.83
C PRO A 431 -25.30 16.09 7.94
N SER A 432 -26.34 15.54 8.58
CA SER A 432 -27.59 16.26 8.89
C SER A 432 -27.90 16.21 10.39
N THR A 433 -28.40 17.31 10.96
CA THR A 433 -28.83 17.35 12.37
C THR A 433 -30.00 16.41 12.69
N ARG A 434 -30.74 15.96 11.67
CA ARG A 434 -31.80 14.96 11.82
C ARG A 434 -31.26 13.56 12.12
N ASP A 435 -29.98 13.32 11.80
CA ASP A 435 -29.33 12.03 11.96
C ASP A 435 -29.09 11.67 13.44
N ILE A 436 -29.17 12.65 14.36
CA ILE A 436 -28.94 12.50 15.81
C ILE A 436 -30.19 12.79 16.67
N THR A 437 -31.29 13.32 16.10
CA THR A 437 -32.45 13.80 16.90
C THR A 437 -33.58 12.80 17.11
N THR A 438 -33.51 11.59 16.53
CA THR A 438 -34.59 10.57 16.64
C THR A 438 -34.21 9.36 17.49
N GLU A 439 -33.07 9.42 18.19
CA GLU A 439 -32.56 8.31 18.99
C GLU A 439 -32.64 8.69 20.48
N ASP A 440 -33.46 7.95 21.22
CA ASP A 440 -33.63 8.07 22.66
C ASP A 440 -32.52 7.26 23.35
N THR A 441 -31.45 7.92 23.79
CA THR A 441 -30.32 7.26 24.47
C THR A 441 -30.23 7.63 25.94
N GLY A 442 -30.35 6.61 26.80
CA GLY A 442 -29.99 6.67 28.22
C GLY A 442 -28.49 6.91 28.42
N ALA A 443 -28.11 7.34 29.63
CA ALA A 443 -26.78 7.84 29.95
C ALA A 443 -25.63 6.84 29.61
N ASN A 444 -24.85 7.15 28.56
CA ASN A 444 -23.41 6.85 28.34
C ASN A 444 -22.95 5.99 27.12
N THR A 445 -23.61 5.99 25.94
CA THR A 445 -22.99 5.46 24.68
C THR A 445 -23.35 6.26 23.42
N GLU A 446 -22.35 6.62 22.59
CA GLU A 446 -22.46 7.31 21.29
C GLU A 446 -22.90 6.35 20.16
N THR A 447 -23.82 6.73 19.27
CA THR A 447 -24.31 5.85 18.16
C THR A 447 -23.40 5.88 16.91
N GLU A 448 -23.45 4.88 16.02
CA GLU A 448 -22.59 4.87 14.80
C GLU A 448 -22.84 6.06 13.88
N LYS A 449 -24.10 6.52 13.80
CA LYS A 449 -24.47 7.74 13.06
C LYS A 449 -23.99 8.98 13.78
N GLU A 450 -24.12 9.03 15.10
CA GLU A 450 -23.55 10.09 15.92
C GLU A 450 -22.02 10.16 15.77
N TYR A 451 -21.34 9.02 15.72
CA TYR A 451 -19.90 8.90 15.51
C TYR A 451 -19.46 9.36 14.11
N ILE A 452 -20.13 8.91 13.04
CA ILE A 452 -19.84 9.39 11.67
C ILE A 452 -20.16 10.89 11.59
N TYR A 453 -21.27 11.32 12.17
CA TYR A 453 -21.68 12.72 12.20
C TYR A 453 -20.65 13.58 12.95
N ASN A 454 -20.15 13.13 14.10
CA ASN A 454 -19.15 13.83 14.89
C ASN A 454 -17.80 13.89 14.17
N ILE A 455 -17.34 12.78 13.57
CA ILE A 455 -16.12 12.76 12.75
C ILE A 455 -16.25 13.69 11.54
N TYR A 456 -17.37 13.65 10.81
CA TYR A 456 -17.60 14.57 9.68
C TYR A 456 -17.77 16.01 10.14
N LYS A 457 -18.40 16.28 11.28
CA LYS A 457 -18.51 17.63 11.84
C LYS A 457 -17.14 18.19 12.23
N THR A 458 -16.26 17.36 12.80
CA THR A 458 -14.86 17.75 13.09
C THR A 458 -14.03 17.93 11.82
N LEU A 459 -14.23 17.08 10.80
CA LEU A 459 -13.54 17.16 9.51
C LEU A 459 -13.95 18.38 8.68
N LEU A 460 -15.24 18.65 8.61
CA LEU A 460 -15.80 19.72 7.80
C LEU A 460 -15.64 21.08 8.48
N GLY A 461 -15.73 21.15 9.81
CA GLY A 461 -15.75 22.40 10.56
C GLY A 461 -16.90 23.29 10.08
N GLU A 462 -16.58 24.43 9.45
CA GLU A 462 -17.56 25.34 8.82
C GLU A 462 -17.79 25.08 7.32
N LYS A 463 -17.10 24.10 6.73
CA LYS A 463 -17.13 23.82 5.28
C LYS A 463 -18.28 22.88 4.91
N SER A 464 -18.73 22.96 3.66
CA SER A 464 -19.62 21.94 3.09
C SER A 464 -18.86 20.67 2.73
N THR A 465 -19.57 19.54 2.68
CA THR A 465 -19.03 18.23 2.27
C THR A 465 -18.41 18.27 0.88
N GLU A 466 -19.06 18.96 -0.07
CA GLU A 466 -18.54 19.15 -1.43
C GLU A 466 -17.21 19.91 -1.42
N LYS A 467 -17.13 21.01 -0.67
CA LYS A 467 -15.92 21.82 -0.58
C LYS A 467 -14.75 21.06 0.05
N TYR A 468 -15.01 20.28 1.11
CA TYR A 468 -13.99 19.42 1.72
C TYR A 468 -13.51 18.32 0.76
N GLU A 469 -14.44 17.68 0.05
CA GLU A 469 -14.12 16.64 -0.93
C GLU A 469 -13.25 17.21 -2.06
N ASP A 470 -13.60 18.38 -2.58
CA ASP A 470 -12.83 19.05 -3.63
C ASP A 470 -11.44 19.47 -3.16
N GLU A 471 -11.30 19.99 -1.94
CA GLU A 471 -10.01 20.31 -1.34
C GLU A 471 -9.14 19.05 -1.14
N ALA A 472 -9.72 17.95 -0.65
CA ALA A 472 -9.00 16.70 -0.42
C ALA A 472 -8.56 16.03 -1.73
N LYS A 473 -9.44 16.01 -2.75
CA LYS A 473 -9.08 15.59 -4.12
C LYS A 473 -7.97 16.44 -4.71
N ALA A 474 -8.09 17.76 -4.61
CA ALA A 474 -7.10 18.69 -5.13
C ALA A 474 -5.74 18.49 -4.47
N LYS A 475 -5.69 18.30 -3.13
CA LYS A 475 -4.45 17.99 -2.40
C LYS A 475 -3.90 16.61 -2.77
N PHE A 476 -4.74 15.60 -2.93
CA PHE A 476 -4.27 14.27 -3.35
C PHE A 476 -3.65 14.27 -4.74
N ILE A 477 -4.15 15.10 -5.67
CA ILE A 477 -3.63 15.20 -7.04
C ILE A 477 -2.41 16.13 -7.10
N LYS A 478 -2.47 17.29 -6.44
CA LYS A 478 -1.47 18.36 -6.60
C LYS A 478 -0.36 18.32 -5.54
N GLU A 479 -0.60 17.70 -4.39
CA GLU A 479 0.29 17.70 -3.23
C GLU A 479 0.40 16.30 -2.56
N PRO A 480 0.85 15.24 -3.28
CA PRO A 480 0.88 13.86 -2.78
C PRO A 480 1.69 13.68 -1.48
N ALA A 481 2.73 14.49 -1.24
CA ALA A 481 3.48 14.49 0.01
C ALA A 481 2.66 14.97 1.23
N ASN A 482 1.71 15.88 0.99
CA ASN A 482 0.82 16.44 2.00
C ASN A 482 -0.50 15.65 2.12
N MET A 483 -0.82 14.78 1.16
CA MET A 483 -1.96 13.87 1.19
C MET A 483 -1.50 12.48 0.75
N LYS A 484 -0.90 11.74 1.69
CA LYS A 484 -0.27 10.44 1.49
C LYS A 484 -1.25 9.27 1.40
N LEU A 485 -2.43 9.40 2.02
CA LEU A 485 -3.44 8.35 2.05
C LEU A 485 -4.85 8.91 1.88
N LEU A 486 -5.60 8.39 0.91
CA LEU A 486 -7.05 8.54 0.87
C LEU A 486 -7.73 7.26 1.29
N VAL A 487 -8.60 7.37 2.27
CA VAL A 487 -9.51 6.30 2.65
C VAL A 487 -10.84 6.54 1.93
N VAL A 488 -11.21 5.61 1.06
CA VAL A 488 -12.40 5.71 0.20
C VAL A 488 -13.26 4.47 0.32
N VAL A 489 -14.51 4.57 -0.11
CA VAL A 489 -15.45 3.44 -0.11
C VAL A 489 -15.88 3.12 -1.54
N ASP A 490 -16.79 3.91 -2.11
CA ASP A 490 -17.24 3.80 -3.50
C ASP A 490 -16.85 5.03 -4.33
N LYS A 491 -16.75 6.18 -3.66
CA LYS A 491 -16.25 7.39 -4.30
C LYS A 491 -14.82 7.20 -4.75
N LEU A 492 -14.48 7.88 -5.83
CA LEU A 492 -13.12 7.94 -6.40
C LEU A 492 -12.60 6.64 -7.02
N LEU A 493 -13.42 5.59 -7.10
CA LEU A 493 -13.09 4.36 -7.82
C LEU A 493 -13.38 4.45 -9.32
N VAL A 494 -14.31 5.35 -9.70
CA VAL A 494 -14.72 5.64 -11.07
C VAL A 494 -14.61 7.14 -11.32
N GLY A 495 -14.07 7.53 -12.47
CA GLY A 495 -14.00 8.94 -12.92
C GLY A 495 -13.01 9.82 -12.16
N PHE A 496 -12.39 9.36 -11.07
CA PHE A 496 -11.38 10.12 -10.33
C PHE A 496 -9.97 9.85 -10.84
N ASP A 497 -9.41 10.81 -11.54
CA ASP A 497 -8.10 10.70 -12.15
C ASP A 497 -7.01 11.29 -11.24
N ALA A 498 -6.10 10.44 -10.76
CA ALA A 498 -5.02 10.83 -9.87
C ALA A 498 -3.70 10.19 -10.33
N PRO A 499 -2.96 10.83 -11.25
CA PRO A 499 -1.66 10.35 -11.72
C PRO A 499 -0.68 9.95 -10.59
N PRO A 500 -0.55 10.70 -9.47
CA PRO A 500 0.36 10.32 -8.37
C PRO A 500 0.00 9.04 -7.60
N CYS A 501 -1.23 8.51 -7.75
CA CYS A 501 -1.68 7.33 -7.02
C CYS A 501 -0.85 6.09 -7.41
N SER A 502 -0.03 5.62 -6.47
CA SER A 502 1.02 4.61 -6.74
C SER A 502 0.74 3.28 -6.06
N TYR A 503 0.05 3.28 -4.93
CA TYR A 503 -0.29 2.08 -4.16
C TYR A 503 -1.79 1.97 -3.96
N LEU A 504 -2.33 0.80 -4.25
CA LEU A 504 -3.72 0.46 -4.00
C LEU A 504 -3.78 -0.63 -2.93
N TYR A 505 -4.28 -0.26 -1.76
CA TYR A 505 -4.58 -1.19 -0.68
C TYR A 505 -6.04 -1.58 -0.76
N ILE A 506 -6.29 -2.84 -1.09
CA ILE A 506 -7.65 -3.34 -1.31
C ILE A 506 -8.08 -4.16 -0.10
N ASP A 507 -8.85 -3.54 0.78
CA ASP A 507 -9.59 -4.23 1.85
C ASP A 507 -11.09 -4.34 1.54
N LYS A 508 -11.47 -4.10 0.28
CA LYS A 508 -12.82 -4.23 -0.24
C LYS A 508 -12.91 -5.36 -1.27
N SER A 509 -13.89 -6.25 -1.12
CA SER A 509 -14.15 -7.26 -2.16
C SER A 509 -14.76 -6.58 -3.39
N MET A 510 -14.12 -6.78 -4.53
CA MET A 510 -14.45 -6.16 -5.81
C MET A 510 -14.17 -7.16 -6.93
N GLN A 511 -14.95 -7.13 -8.01
CA GLN A 511 -14.78 -8.02 -9.16
C GLN A 511 -14.98 -7.24 -10.47
N ASP A 512 -14.59 -7.86 -11.59
CA ASP A 512 -14.89 -7.43 -12.96
C ASP A 512 -14.58 -5.95 -13.21
N HIS A 513 -15.52 -5.19 -13.79
CA HIS A 513 -15.33 -3.78 -14.12
C HIS A 513 -15.01 -2.89 -12.91
N GLY A 514 -15.56 -3.18 -11.73
CA GLY A 514 -15.28 -2.37 -10.52
C GLY A 514 -13.85 -2.58 -10.00
N LEU A 515 -13.38 -3.84 -10.02
CA LEU A 515 -11.99 -4.17 -9.69
C LEU A 515 -11.03 -3.58 -10.73
N PHE A 516 -11.34 -3.74 -12.02
CA PHE A 516 -10.55 -3.17 -13.10
C PHE A 516 -10.51 -1.64 -13.02
N GLN A 517 -11.64 -0.97 -12.77
CA GLN A 517 -11.71 0.48 -12.59
C GLN A 517 -10.86 0.98 -11.41
N ALA A 518 -10.79 0.20 -10.33
CA ALA A 518 -9.93 0.49 -9.18
C ALA A 518 -8.45 0.24 -9.48
N ILE A 519 -8.09 -0.87 -10.14
CA ILE A 519 -6.72 -1.16 -10.59
C ILE A 519 -6.23 -0.04 -11.51
N CYS A 520 -7.09 0.40 -12.42
CA CYS A 520 -6.81 1.51 -13.33
C CYS A 520 -6.60 2.85 -12.61
N ARG A 521 -6.88 2.97 -11.30
CA ARG A 521 -6.51 4.17 -10.52
C ARG A 521 -5.00 4.28 -10.33
N VAL A 522 -4.31 3.15 -10.15
CA VAL A 522 -2.85 3.14 -9.99
C VAL A 522 -2.11 2.97 -11.31
N ASN A 523 -2.80 2.61 -12.39
CA ASN A 523 -2.22 2.43 -13.74
C ASN A 523 -2.21 3.71 -14.60
N ARG A 524 -2.41 4.89 -14.00
CA ARG A 524 -2.25 6.16 -14.72
C ARG A 524 -0.78 6.51 -14.87
N LEU A 525 -0.37 6.88 -16.08
CA LEU A 525 0.93 7.48 -16.33
C LEU A 525 1.06 8.76 -15.50
N ASP A 526 2.21 8.93 -14.87
CA ASP A 526 2.53 10.05 -14.02
C ASP A 526 3.87 10.62 -14.47
N SER A 527 4.90 10.57 -13.64
CA SER A 527 6.28 10.83 -14.03
C SER A 527 7.05 9.53 -14.31
N ASP A 528 8.21 9.65 -14.99
CA ASP A 528 9.09 8.54 -15.38
C ASP A 528 9.51 7.59 -14.23
N ASP A 529 9.29 7.96 -12.97
CA ASP A 529 9.51 7.12 -11.79
C ASP A 529 8.38 6.14 -11.47
N LYS A 530 7.20 6.29 -12.10
CA LYS A 530 6.05 5.42 -11.94
C LYS A 530 5.97 4.41 -13.07
N GLU A 531 6.72 3.33 -12.93
CA GLU A 531 6.70 2.25 -13.93
C GLU A 531 5.49 1.32 -13.75
N PHE A 532 5.05 1.10 -12.51
CA PHE A 532 3.91 0.23 -12.20
C PHE A 532 3.03 0.84 -11.12
N GLY A 533 1.74 0.53 -11.20
CA GLY A 533 0.84 0.63 -10.05
C GLY A 533 1.01 -0.59 -9.16
N TYR A 534 1.28 -0.37 -7.87
CA TYR A 534 1.43 -1.46 -6.92
C TYR A 534 0.08 -1.76 -6.28
N ILE A 535 -0.27 -3.04 -6.27
CA ILE A 535 -1.53 -3.49 -5.70
C ILE A 535 -1.21 -4.43 -4.57
N VAL A 536 -1.61 -4.01 -3.36
CA VAL A 536 -1.50 -4.84 -2.18
C VAL A 536 -2.89 -5.35 -1.88
N ASP A 537 -3.09 -6.58 -2.30
CA ASP A 537 -4.38 -7.23 -2.30
C ASP A 537 -4.53 -8.10 -1.04
N TYR A 538 -5.34 -7.61 -0.10
CA TYR A 538 -5.64 -8.30 1.15
C TYR A 538 -6.77 -9.35 1.01
N LYS A 539 -7.33 -9.45 -0.20
CA LYS A 539 -8.47 -10.30 -0.57
C LYS A 539 -8.13 -11.39 -1.60
N ASP A 540 -6.88 -11.47 -2.10
CA ASP A 540 -6.42 -12.48 -3.09
C ASP A 540 -7.35 -12.54 -4.34
N LEU A 541 -7.72 -11.35 -4.83
CA LEU A 541 -8.42 -11.05 -6.07
C LEU A 541 -7.58 -11.42 -7.31
N PHE A 542 -6.25 -11.23 -7.32
CA PHE A 542 -5.42 -11.35 -8.53
C PHE A 542 -5.09 -12.77 -9.01
N ARG A 543 -5.08 -13.77 -8.13
CA ARG A 543 -5.02 -15.19 -8.55
C ARG A 543 -6.23 -15.63 -9.39
N LYS A 544 -7.19 -14.74 -9.64
CA LYS A 544 -8.41 -14.96 -10.44
C LYS A 544 -8.50 -14.05 -11.68
N VAL A 545 -7.50 -13.21 -11.94
CA VAL A 545 -7.54 -12.15 -12.95
C VAL A 545 -6.84 -12.54 -14.26
N GLU A 546 -6.13 -13.68 -14.33
CA GLU A 546 -5.61 -14.24 -15.61
C GLU A 546 -6.72 -14.39 -16.68
N ASN A 547 -7.99 -14.48 -16.28
CA ASN A 547 -9.14 -14.52 -17.18
C ASN A 547 -9.85 -13.17 -17.41
N ALA A 548 -9.59 -12.12 -16.61
CA ALA A 548 -10.32 -10.85 -16.74
C ALA A 548 -9.79 -9.97 -17.88
N VAL A 549 -8.51 -10.10 -18.22
CA VAL A 549 -7.87 -9.38 -19.34
C VAL A 549 -8.43 -9.87 -20.69
N ALA A 550 -8.75 -11.16 -20.78
CA ALA A 550 -9.35 -11.79 -21.95
C ALA A 550 -10.83 -11.39 -22.20
N VAL A 551 -11.55 -10.89 -21.17
CA VAL A 551 -12.96 -10.48 -21.27
C VAL A 551 -13.08 -9.02 -21.71
N TYR A 552 -12.13 -8.15 -21.32
CA TYR A 552 -12.18 -6.74 -21.68
C TYR A 552 -11.77 -6.47 -23.14
N THR A 553 -10.86 -7.30 -23.70
CA THR A 553 -10.52 -7.28 -25.13
C THR A 553 -11.70 -7.63 -26.04
N SER A 554 -12.71 -8.34 -25.54
CA SER A 554 -13.91 -8.69 -26.31
C SER A 554 -15.06 -7.68 -26.20
N GLU A 555 -15.02 -6.70 -25.29
CA GLU A 555 -16.12 -5.75 -25.05
C GLU A 555 -15.83 -4.29 -25.43
N LEU A 556 -14.59 -3.95 -25.81
CA LEU A 556 -14.26 -2.65 -26.40
C LEU A 556 -14.54 -2.65 -27.91
N ASP A 557 -15.79 -2.36 -28.27
CA ASP A 557 -16.26 -2.17 -29.65
C ASP A 557 -15.77 -0.80 -30.20
N TYR A 558 -14.46 -0.71 -30.46
CA TYR A 558 -13.89 0.29 -31.35
C TYR A 558 -12.99 -0.45 -32.33
N ASP A 559 -13.40 -0.48 -33.60
CA ASP A 559 -12.98 -1.35 -34.72
C ASP A 559 -11.46 -1.44 -35.05
N ASN A 560 -10.55 -0.90 -34.22
CA ASN A 560 -9.12 -0.81 -34.54
C ASN A 560 -8.16 -1.30 -33.43
N PHE A 561 -8.61 -1.93 -32.35
CA PHE A 561 -7.70 -2.50 -31.34
C PHE A 561 -7.52 -4.01 -31.54
N GLN A 562 -6.28 -4.47 -31.77
CA GLN A 562 -5.99 -5.90 -31.87
C GLN A 562 -5.77 -6.50 -30.47
N LYS A 563 -5.92 -7.81 -30.36
CA LYS A 563 -5.85 -8.55 -29.08
C LYS A 563 -4.46 -8.43 -28.44
N GLU A 564 -3.46 -8.17 -29.26
CA GLU A 564 -2.07 -7.91 -28.91
C GLU A 564 -1.84 -6.52 -28.27
N ASP A 565 -2.82 -5.59 -28.34
CA ASP A 565 -2.70 -4.20 -27.87
C ASP A 565 -3.23 -3.96 -26.43
N VAL A 566 -3.85 -4.95 -25.78
CA VAL A 566 -4.50 -4.82 -24.43
C VAL A 566 -3.91 -5.81 -23.42
N ASP A 567 -2.59 -6.01 -23.48
CA ASP A 567 -1.90 -6.95 -22.61
C ASP A 567 -1.70 -6.33 -21.21
N VAL A 568 -2.72 -6.42 -20.34
CA VAL A 568 -2.51 -6.25 -18.89
C VAL A 568 -1.79 -7.51 -18.39
N LEU A 569 -0.48 -7.55 -18.64
CA LEU A 569 0.41 -8.61 -18.18
C LEU A 569 0.56 -8.51 -16.66
N LEU A 570 -0.30 -9.21 -15.93
CA LEU A 570 -0.09 -9.49 -14.51
C LEU A 570 1.12 -10.40 -14.40
N LYS A 571 2.17 -9.89 -13.77
CA LYS A 571 3.47 -10.55 -13.67
C LYS A 571 3.88 -10.64 -12.21
N ASP A 572 4.59 -11.71 -11.83
CA ASP A 572 5.07 -11.87 -10.46
C ASP A 572 6.03 -10.73 -10.10
N ARG A 573 5.86 -10.16 -8.90
CA ARG A 573 6.64 -9.00 -8.45
C ARG A 573 8.12 -9.34 -8.32
N LEU A 574 8.47 -10.52 -7.80
CA LEU A 574 9.86 -10.92 -7.58
C LEU A 574 10.50 -11.35 -8.90
N GLU A 575 9.77 -12.05 -9.76
CA GLU A 575 10.24 -12.40 -11.10
C GLU A 575 10.52 -11.15 -11.94
N LYS A 576 9.56 -10.20 -12.00
CA LYS A 576 9.79 -8.93 -12.70
C LYS A 576 10.74 -8.00 -11.98
N GLY A 577 10.80 -8.06 -10.67
CA GLY A 577 11.78 -7.33 -9.89
C GLY A 577 13.19 -7.79 -10.20
N ARG A 578 13.38 -9.12 -10.36
CA ARG A 578 14.62 -9.73 -10.82
C ARG A 578 14.95 -9.37 -12.25
N GLU A 579 14.05 -9.64 -13.19
CA GLU A 579 14.24 -9.30 -14.61
C GLU A 579 14.61 -7.82 -14.75
N ARG A 580 13.88 -6.91 -14.09
CA ARG A 580 14.17 -5.48 -14.16
C ARG A 580 15.53 -5.12 -13.55
N LEU A 581 15.95 -5.79 -12.49
CA LEU A 581 17.27 -5.56 -11.91
C LEU A 581 18.36 -6.04 -12.86
N ASP A 582 18.19 -7.22 -13.45
CA ASP A 582 19.10 -7.79 -14.44
C ASP A 582 19.15 -6.92 -15.72
N ASP A 583 18.00 -6.54 -16.26
CA ASP A 583 17.85 -5.65 -17.42
C ASP A 583 18.49 -4.29 -17.14
N ALA A 584 18.23 -3.68 -15.98
CA ALA A 584 18.82 -2.39 -15.63
C ALA A 584 20.35 -2.48 -15.48
N LEU A 585 20.87 -3.60 -14.99
CA LEU A 585 22.31 -3.87 -14.92
C LEU A 585 22.91 -4.06 -16.32
N GLU A 586 22.20 -4.75 -17.21
CA GLU A 586 22.61 -4.97 -18.60
C GLU A 586 22.56 -3.68 -19.42
N GLU A 587 21.46 -2.93 -19.39
CA GLU A 587 21.28 -1.70 -20.15
C GLU A 587 22.35 -0.65 -19.81
N ILE A 588 22.63 -0.45 -18.51
CA ILE A 588 23.67 0.49 -18.10
C ILE A 588 25.08 -0.01 -18.45
N ALA A 589 25.30 -1.33 -18.45
CA ALA A 589 26.55 -1.94 -18.88
C ALA A 589 26.77 -1.78 -20.39
N LEU A 590 25.75 -2.04 -21.21
CA LEU A 590 25.75 -1.86 -22.66
C LEU A 590 26.00 -0.40 -23.04
N LEU A 591 25.39 0.55 -22.33
CA LEU A 591 25.65 1.97 -22.54
C LEU A 591 27.14 2.33 -22.33
N CYS A 592 27.79 1.64 -21.39
CA CYS A 592 29.20 1.82 -21.03
C CYS A 592 30.16 0.90 -21.79
N GLU A 593 29.66 -0.02 -22.62
CA GLU A 593 30.48 -0.96 -23.37
C GLU A 593 31.42 -0.27 -24.37
N PRO A 594 30.96 0.71 -25.19
CA PRO A 594 31.78 1.36 -26.22
C PRO A 594 32.87 2.28 -25.67
N VAL A 595 32.93 2.47 -24.35
CA VAL A 595 33.95 3.30 -23.70
C VAL A 595 35.32 2.66 -23.90
N ALA A 596 36.25 3.43 -24.48
CA ALA A 596 37.58 2.94 -24.79
C ALA A 596 38.34 2.52 -23.50
N PRO A 597 39.14 1.44 -23.55
CA PRO A 597 40.11 1.14 -22.49
C PRO A 597 41.02 2.36 -22.21
N PRO A 598 41.38 2.63 -20.94
CA PRO A 598 41.28 1.76 -19.77
C PRO A 598 39.94 1.81 -19.01
N LYS A 599 38.91 2.50 -19.53
CA LYS A 599 37.63 2.76 -18.82
C LYS A 599 37.85 3.48 -17.48
N ASP A 600 38.75 4.45 -17.47
CA ASP A 600 38.93 5.39 -16.37
C ASP A 600 37.95 6.58 -16.50
N SER A 601 37.90 7.46 -15.50
CA SER A 601 37.02 8.62 -15.50
C SER A 601 37.19 9.49 -16.76
N LEU A 602 38.41 9.63 -17.28
CA LEU A 602 38.67 10.40 -18.50
C LEU A 602 38.04 9.74 -19.74
N ALA A 603 38.16 8.42 -19.89
CA ALA A 603 37.53 7.69 -20.98
C ALA A 603 36.00 7.84 -20.94
N TYR A 604 35.40 7.74 -19.76
CA TYR A 604 33.97 7.96 -19.57
C TYR A 604 33.56 9.41 -19.87
N ILE A 605 34.31 10.42 -19.40
CA ILE A 605 34.07 11.83 -19.70
C ILE A 605 34.11 12.06 -21.21
N ARG A 606 35.11 11.53 -21.93
CA ARG A 606 35.20 11.71 -23.39
C ARG A 606 34.05 11.05 -24.14
N TYR A 607 33.55 9.92 -23.65
CA TYR A 607 32.43 9.23 -24.29
C TYR A 607 31.09 9.97 -24.07
N PHE A 608 30.84 10.45 -22.84
CA PHE A 608 29.57 11.05 -22.44
C PHE A 608 29.52 12.59 -22.60
N CYS A 609 30.64 13.28 -22.46
CA CYS A 609 30.74 14.73 -22.65
C CYS A 609 31.35 15.11 -24.00
N GLY A 610 32.02 14.18 -24.67
CA GLY A 610 32.77 14.46 -25.90
C GLY A 610 34.10 15.17 -25.63
N LYS A 611 34.80 15.54 -26.69
CA LYS A 611 36.05 16.29 -26.57
C LYS A 611 35.75 17.77 -26.45
N SER A 612 36.32 18.43 -25.45
CA SER A 612 36.17 19.88 -25.26
C SER A 612 36.70 20.71 -26.43
N GLU A 613 37.47 20.15 -27.34
CA GLU A 613 37.91 20.82 -28.57
C GLU A 613 36.76 21.09 -29.53
N ASN A 614 35.74 20.23 -29.58
CA ASN A 614 34.62 20.38 -30.49
C ASN A 614 33.44 21.08 -29.78
N GLU A 615 33.04 22.25 -30.29
CA GLU A 615 31.96 23.07 -29.70
C GLU A 615 30.63 22.33 -29.64
N ASP A 616 30.38 21.46 -30.61
CA ASP A 616 29.13 20.73 -30.72
C ASP A 616 29.09 19.43 -29.91
N ASP A 617 30.25 18.87 -29.52
CA ASP A 617 30.36 17.54 -28.89
C ASP A 617 29.58 17.43 -27.57
N LEU A 618 29.68 18.47 -26.73
CA LEU A 618 28.99 18.49 -25.43
C LEU A 618 27.47 18.46 -25.60
N LYS A 619 26.97 19.12 -26.63
CA LYS A 619 25.56 19.15 -27.00
C LYS A 619 25.14 17.87 -27.73
N ALA A 620 25.95 17.39 -28.67
CA ALA A 620 25.69 16.16 -29.41
C ALA A 620 25.62 14.92 -28.50
N ASN A 621 26.41 14.88 -27.42
CA ASN A 621 26.40 13.80 -26.44
C ASN A 621 25.43 14.03 -25.27
N GLU A 622 24.66 15.12 -25.26
CA GLU A 622 23.64 15.39 -24.23
C GLU A 622 22.68 14.21 -24.08
N VAL A 623 22.24 13.65 -25.20
CA VAL A 623 21.35 12.47 -25.23
C VAL A 623 21.98 11.29 -24.49
N LYS A 624 23.28 11.02 -24.67
CA LYS A 624 23.98 9.92 -23.98
C LYS A 624 24.03 10.12 -22.47
N ARG A 625 24.23 11.35 -22.00
CA ARG A 625 24.25 11.67 -20.55
C ARG A 625 22.87 11.52 -19.93
N ILE A 626 21.83 11.99 -20.62
CA ILE A 626 20.45 11.81 -20.19
C ILE A 626 20.15 10.31 -20.03
N PHE A 627 20.56 9.48 -20.99
CA PHE A 627 20.44 8.02 -20.87
C PHE A 627 21.21 7.47 -19.68
N LEU A 628 22.48 7.86 -19.45
CA LEU A 628 23.26 7.41 -18.30
C LEU A 628 22.55 7.73 -16.96
N TYR A 629 22.05 8.95 -16.80
CA TYR A 629 21.37 9.35 -15.57
C TYR A 629 20.07 8.59 -15.37
N LYS A 630 19.29 8.42 -16.45
CA LYS A 630 18.04 7.66 -16.42
C LYS A 630 18.30 6.21 -16.02
N GLN A 631 19.32 5.58 -16.60
CA GLN A 631 19.65 4.18 -16.34
C GLN A 631 20.19 3.96 -14.93
N ALA A 632 21.02 4.87 -14.42
CA ALA A 632 21.50 4.77 -13.03
C ALA A 632 20.34 4.88 -12.02
N VAL A 633 19.35 5.75 -12.28
CA VAL A 633 18.15 5.87 -11.44
C VAL A 633 17.29 4.61 -11.53
N ALA A 634 17.09 4.08 -12.74
CA ALA A 634 16.34 2.84 -12.97
C ALA A 634 16.95 1.66 -12.20
N LEU A 635 18.29 1.54 -12.23
CA LEU A 635 19.03 0.51 -11.51
C LEU A 635 18.83 0.59 -9.98
N ILE A 636 18.96 1.78 -9.38
CA ILE A 636 18.76 1.95 -7.93
C ILE A 636 17.34 1.57 -7.52
N ARG A 637 16.34 1.96 -8.33
CA ARG A 637 14.93 1.64 -8.06
C ARG A 637 14.63 0.16 -8.21
N ALA A 638 15.17 -0.47 -9.25
CA ALA A 638 15.04 -1.90 -9.47
C ALA A 638 15.61 -2.68 -8.27
N TYR A 639 16.80 -2.30 -7.81
CA TYR A 639 17.43 -2.88 -6.63
C TYR A 639 16.60 -2.66 -5.36
N ALA A 640 16.21 -1.42 -5.05
CA ALA A 640 15.45 -1.10 -3.85
C ALA A 640 14.09 -1.82 -3.76
N ASN A 641 13.48 -2.13 -4.90
CA ASN A 641 12.20 -2.83 -4.95
C ASN A 641 12.29 -4.30 -4.49
N ILE A 642 13.46 -4.93 -4.53
CA ILE A 642 13.66 -6.33 -4.12
C ILE A 642 14.80 -6.54 -3.13
N ALA A 643 15.47 -5.48 -2.65
CA ALA A 643 16.66 -5.56 -1.80
C ALA A 643 16.48 -6.41 -0.53
N GLY A 644 15.28 -6.43 0.06
CA GLY A 644 14.96 -7.26 1.23
C GLY A 644 14.50 -8.68 0.91
N GLU A 645 14.31 -9.00 -0.37
CA GLU A 645 13.70 -10.23 -0.89
C GLU A 645 14.60 -10.83 -2.02
N MET A 646 15.90 -10.49 -2.07
CA MET A 646 16.80 -10.87 -3.19
C MET A 646 17.09 -12.38 -3.23
N GLU A 647 17.25 -13.02 -2.07
CA GLU A 647 17.40 -14.48 -2.00
C GLU A 647 16.12 -15.19 -2.49
N GLU A 648 14.95 -14.66 -2.14
CA GLU A 648 13.64 -15.16 -2.61
C GLU A 648 13.42 -14.93 -4.10
N ALA A 649 13.99 -13.86 -4.66
CA ALA A 649 14.05 -13.61 -6.10
C ALA A 649 15.04 -14.55 -6.83
N GLY A 650 15.83 -15.33 -6.10
CA GLY A 650 16.72 -16.37 -6.63
C GLY A 650 18.13 -15.91 -6.96
N TYR A 651 18.63 -14.85 -6.29
CA TYR A 651 20.04 -14.46 -6.31
C TYR A 651 20.83 -15.17 -5.21
N SER A 652 22.07 -15.56 -5.49
CA SER A 652 23.03 -16.07 -4.49
C SER A 652 23.74 -14.93 -3.76
N ASP A 653 24.27 -15.20 -2.57
CA ASP A 653 25.05 -14.22 -1.78
C ASP A 653 26.18 -13.55 -2.57
N LYS A 654 26.86 -14.31 -3.44
CA LYS A 654 27.92 -13.80 -4.31
C LYS A 654 27.38 -12.83 -5.38
N GLU A 655 26.24 -13.15 -5.97
CA GLU A 655 25.58 -12.28 -6.95
C GLU A 655 25.09 -11.01 -6.25
N ILE A 656 24.48 -11.12 -5.07
CA ILE A 656 24.04 -9.97 -4.26
C ILE A 656 25.21 -9.03 -3.95
N GLU A 657 26.37 -9.56 -3.53
CA GLU A 657 27.55 -8.74 -3.30
C GLU A 657 28.11 -8.11 -4.59
N GLY A 658 28.08 -8.84 -5.70
CA GLY A 658 28.48 -8.35 -7.03
C GLY A 658 27.59 -7.19 -7.51
N ILE A 659 26.27 -7.34 -7.39
CA ILE A 659 25.28 -6.33 -7.75
C ILE A 659 25.47 -5.07 -6.90
N LYS A 660 25.72 -5.21 -5.59
CA LYS A 660 26.03 -4.06 -4.71
C LYS A 660 27.26 -3.29 -5.17
N LYS A 661 28.32 -4.00 -5.61
CA LYS A 661 29.54 -3.36 -6.16
C LYS A 661 29.26 -2.63 -7.47
N GLN A 662 28.48 -3.22 -8.37
CA GLN A 662 28.09 -2.59 -9.64
C GLN A 662 27.21 -1.36 -9.42
N LEU A 663 26.23 -1.44 -8.52
CA LEU A 663 25.35 -0.34 -8.13
C LEU A 663 26.17 0.87 -7.65
N ASN A 664 27.13 0.64 -6.75
CA ASN A 664 28.05 1.67 -6.27
C ASN A 664 28.91 2.29 -7.37
N PHE A 665 29.42 1.46 -8.29
CA PHE A 665 30.21 1.93 -9.42
C PHE A 665 29.41 2.88 -10.32
N TYR A 666 28.19 2.50 -10.74
CA TYR A 666 27.37 3.31 -11.64
C TYR A 666 26.84 4.59 -10.99
N LEU A 667 26.56 4.56 -9.68
CA LEU A 667 26.25 5.74 -8.89
C LEU A 667 27.38 6.77 -8.92
N ASN A 668 28.61 6.32 -8.68
CA ASN A 668 29.80 7.17 -8.72
C ASN A 668 30.05 7.72 -10.13
N LEU A 669 29.92 6.87 -11.15
CA LEU A 669 30.07 7.26 -12.56
C LEU A 669 29.07 8.35 -12.96
N ARG A 670 27.80 8.21 -12.56
CA ARG A 670 26.76 9.23 -12.79
C ARG A 670 27.15 10.59 -12.22
N GLU A 671 27.63 10.63 -10.96
CA GLU A 671 28.05 11.88 -10.33
C GLU A 671 29.29 12.49 -10.98
N GLU A 672 30.23 11.66 -11.45
CA GLU A 672 31.39 12.14 -12.22
C GLU A 672 30.96 12.81 -13.53
N ILE A 673 30.09 12.17 -14.32
CA ILE A 673 29.61 12.73 -15.60
C ILE A 673 28.75 13.97 -15.39
N ARG A 674 27.93 14.01 -14.32
CA ARG A 674 27.14 15.20 -13.94
C ARG A 674 28.04 16.41 -13.68
N LYS A 675 29.09 16.23 -12.88
CA LYS A 675 30.05 17.30 -12.60
C LYS A 675 30.86 17.67 -13.85
N ALA A 676 31.27 16.69 -14.66
CA ALA A 676 32.05 16.90 -15.87
C ALA A 676 31.32 17.68 -16.97
N SER A 677 30.01 17.48 -17.10
CA SER A 677 29.17 18.20 -18.07
C SER A 677 28.68 19.55 -17.56
N GLY A 678 28.78 19.80 -16.25
CA GLY A 678 28.23 20.99 -15.60
C GLY A 678 26.72 20.98 -15.49
N GLU A 679 26.11 19.80 -15.54
CA GLU A 679 24.66 19.60 -15.44
C GLU A 679 24.16 19.75 -14.00
N THR A 680 23.55 20.90 -13.72
CA THR A 680 22.59 21.04 -12.63
C THR A 680 21.31 20.30 -13.03
N LEU A 681 21.12 19.09 -12.49
CA LEU A 681 19.83 18.40 -12.59
C LEU A 681 18.84 19.20 -11.74
N ASP A 682 17.90 19.91 -12.38
CA ASP A 682 16.74 20.46 -11.68
C ASP A 682 15.75 19.33 -11.41
N LEU A 683 16.15 18.43 -10.51
CA LEU A 683 15.36 17.28 -10.10
C LEU A 683 15.12 17.31 -8.58
N LYS A 684 14.67 18.46 -8.06
CA LYS A 684 14.26 18.59 -6.65
C LYS A 684 13.36 17.45 -6.17
N THR A 685 12.58 16.84 -7.08
CA THR A 685 11.70 15.70 -6.81
C THR A 685 12.36 14.32 -6.89
N TYR A 686 13.45 14.14 -7.67
CA TYR A 686 14.13 12.83 -7.76
C TYR A 686 15.28 12.71 -6.75
N GLU A 687 15.87 13.81 -6.30
CA GLU A 687 17.06 13.77 -5.46
C GLU A 687 16.74 13.36 -4.00
N ALA A 688 15.60 13.79 -3.45
CA ALA A 688 15.18 13.38 -2.11
C ALA A 688 14.81 11.89 -2.04
N ASP A 689 14.11 11.38 -3.06
CA ASP A 689 13.81 9.95 -3.24
C ASP A 689 15.10 9.13 -3.30
N MET A 690 16.02 9.53 -4.18
CA MET A 690 17.27 8.80 -4.35
C MET A 690 18.16 8.86 -3.13
N ARG A 691 18.30 10.01 -2.45
CA ARG A 691 19.05 10.09 -1.19
C ARG A 691 18.46 9.15 -0.15
N HIS A 692 17.13 9.12 -0.02
CA HIS A 692 16.45 8.19 0.88
C HIS A 692 16.69 6.71 0.50
N LEU A 693 16.68 6.36 -0.79
CA LEU A 693 16.98 5.00 -1.24
C LEU A 693 18.46 4.63 -1.03
N ILE A 694 19.38 5.55 -1.30
CA ILE A 694 20.82 5.38 -1.08
C ILE A 694 21.11 5.20 0.41
N ASP A 695 20.54 6.05 1.27
CA ASP A 695 20.74 6.01 2.72
C ASP A 695 20.20 4.71 3.34
N ASN A 696 19.09 4.17 2.82
CA ASN A 696 18.47 2.96 3.35
C ASN A 696 19.10 1.65 2.85
N PHE A 697 19.62 1.61 1.61
CA PHE A 697 19.98 0.36 0.96
C PHE A 697 21.48 0.23 0.59
N ILE A 698 22.25 1.32 0.65
CA ILE A 698 23.59 1.41 0.03
C ILE A 698 24.69 1.82 1.05
N GLN A 699 24.40 1.83 2.35
CA GLN A 699 25.47 2.08 3.33
C GLN A 699 26.50 0.93 3.39
N ALA A 700 27.61 1.13 2.67
CA ALA A 700 28.91 0.50 2.90
C ALA A 700 30.01 1.56 2.64
N ASP A 701 30.64 2.00 3.73
CA ASP A 701 31.93 2.71 3.88
C ASP A 701 32.48 3.56 2.72
N GLU A 702 32.02 4.80 2.64
CA GLU A 702 32.81 6.05 2.85
C GLU A 702 31.90 7.23 2.47
N SER A 703 30.95 7.59 3.33
CA SER A 703 30.25 8.87 3.21
C SER A 703 31.14 10.00 3.74
N LYS A 704 32.25 10.29 3.05
CA LYS A 704 32.80 11.65 3.17
C LYS A 704 31.75 12.58 2.56
N ARG A 705 31.10 13.36 3.43
CA ARG A 705 30.11 14.41 3.12
C ARG A 705 30.25 14.85 1.66
N ILE A 706 29.41 14.31 0.79
CA ILE A 706 29.31 14.80 -0.57
C ILE A 706 28.64 16.15 -0.42
N ASP A 707 29.48 17.19 -0.56
CA ASP A 707 29.14 18.59 -0.71
C ASP A 707 29.02 19.47 0.56
N PRO A 708 30.11 20.16 0.97
CA PRO A 708 30.03 21.33 1.85
C PRO A 708 29.29 22.52 1.23
N PHE A 709 29.02 22.50 -0.09
CA PHE A 709 28.58 23.64 -0.89
C PHE A 709 27.15 23.51 -1.44
N GLY A 710 26.44 22.40 -1.18
CA GLY A 710 25.03 22.23 -1.56
C GLY A 710 24.81 22.29 -3.08
N ASP A 711 23.79 23.01 -3.55
CA ASP A 711 23.41 23.09 -4.98
C ASP A 711 24.30 24.05 -5.83
N GLN A 712 25.50 24.42 -5.36
CA GLN A 712 26.35 25.39 -6.07
C GLN A 712 27.02 24.78 -7.31
N THR A 713 27.02 25.51 -8.43
CA THR A 713 27.69 25.05 -9.66
C THR A 713 29.20 25.11 -9.52
N LEU A 714 29.93 24.33 -10.32
CA LEU A 714 31.39 24.40 -10.35
C LEU A 714 31.89 25.82 -10.65
N LEU A 715 31.20 26.55 -11.54
CA LEU A 715 31.51 27.95 -11.87
C LEU A 715 31.25 28.88 -10.68
N ASP A 716 30.19 28.67 -9.90
CA ASP A 716 29.91 29.47 -8.69
C ASP A 716 31.00 29.28 -7.64
N ILE A 717 31.47 28.04 -7.45
CA ILE A 717 32.57 27.74 -6.52
C ILE A 717 33.86 28.41 -7.01
N ILE A 718 34.15 28.37 -8.32
CA ILE A 718 35.30 29.09 -8.91
C ILE A 718 35.21 30.60 -8.65
N VAL A 719 34.02 31.19 -8.76
CA VAL A 719 33.81 32.63 -8.57
C VAL A 719 33.87 33.04 -7.10
N LYS A 720 33.26 32.27 -6.19
CA LYS A 720 33.13 32.61 -4.76
C LYS A 720 34.34 32.20 -3.93
N SER A 721 34.88 31.02 -4.17
CA SER A 721 35.91 30.38 -3.33
C SER A 721 37.24 30.19 -4.07
N GLY A 722 37.21 30.19 -5.41
CA GLY A 722 38.40 30.07 -6.25
C GLY A 722 38.57 28.66 -6.84
N ILE A 723 39.46 28.56 -7.84
CA ILE A 723 39.60 27.35 -8.65
C ILE A 723 40.17 26.15 -7.88
N ALA A 724 40.98 26.38 -6.84
CA ALA A 724 41.54 25.30 -6.03
C ALA A 724 40.45 24.56 -5.23
N ASP A 725 39.53 25.30 -4.60
CA ASP A 725 38.41 24.73 -3.87
C ASP A 725 37.42 24.04 -4.81
N ALA A 726 37.22 24.60 -6.00
CA ALA A 726 36.43 23.97 -7.06
C ALA A 726 37.03 22.63 -7.53
N ILE A 727 38.35 22.52 -7.62
CA ILE A 727 39.01 21.24 -7.95
C ILE A 727 38.85 20.25 -6.80
N ASN A 728 38.99 20.70 -5.55
CA ASN A 728 38.86 19.84 -4.37
C ASN A 728 37.44 19.28 -4.19
N SER A 729 36.41 19.97 -4.70
CA SER A 729 35.02 19.48 -4.67
C SER A 729 34.70 18.42 -5.74
N LEU A 730 35.61 18.16 -6.70
CA LEU A 730 35.41 17.14 -7.72
C LEU A 730 35.63 15.71 -7.16
N PRO A 731 34.98 14.67 -7.73
CA PRO A 731 35.14 13.28 -7.30
C PRO A 731 36.58 12.79 -7.47
N GLN A 732 36.98 11.77 -6.71
CA GLN A 732 38.36 11.27 -6.69
C GLN A 732 38.83 10.81 -8.08
N GLY A 733 37.98 10.15 -8.87
CA GLY A 733 38.33 9.72 -10.22
C GLY A 733 38.73 10.88 -11.12
N ILE A 734 37.98 11.99 -11.09
CA ILE A 734 38.31 13.22 -11.84
C ILE A 734 39.58 13.89 -11.28
N ARG A 735 39.69 14.04 -9.94
CA ARG A 735 40.84 14.71 -9.31
C ARG A 735 42.18 14.01 -9.57
N SER A 736 42.15 12.71 -9.84
CA SER A 736 43.34 11.92 -10.14
C SER A 736 43.97 12.25 -11.51
N ASN A 737 43.26 12.96 -12.40
CA ASN A 737 43.70 13.22 -13.77
C ASN A 737 43.55 14.72 -14.15
N LYS A 738 44.67 15.39 -14.46
CA LYS A 738 44.69 16.82 -14.85
C LYS A 738 43.89 17.11 -16.11
N GLU A 739 43.86 16.18 -17.08
CA GLU A 739 43.04 16.34 -18.29
C GLU A 739 41.55 16.26 -17.97
N ALA A 740 41.15 15.34 -17.09
CA ALA A 740 39.75 15.20 -16.68
C ALA A 740 39.25 16.46 -15.96
N ILE A 741 40.10 17.07 -15.11
CA ILE A 741 39.81 18.37 -14.47
C ILE A 741 39.63 19.47 -15.53
N ALA A 742 40.57 19.59 -16.47
CA ALA A 742 40.52 20.62 -17.51
C ALA A 742 39.27 20.48 -18.38
N GLU A 743 39.01 19.30 -18.93
CA GLU A 743 37.84 19.04 -19.79
C GLU A 743 36.53 19.26 -19.01
N THR A 744 36.48 18.93 -17.72
CA THR A 744 35.33 19.22 -16.84
C THR A 744 35.05 20.73 -16.74
N ILE A 745 36.08 21.55 -16.46
CA ILE A 745 35.92 23.00 -16.34
C ILE A 745 35.54 23.60 -17.70
N GLU A 746 36.21 23.19 -18.77
CA GLU A 746 35.93 23.64 -20.15
C GLU A 746 34.47 23.37 -20.54
N ASN A 747 33.97 22.17 -20.26
CA ASN A 747 32.57 21.79 -20.52
C ASN A 747 31.58 22.62 -19.72
N ASN A 748 31.87 22.88 -18.43
CA ASN A 748 31.03 23.74 -17.58
C ASN A 748 30.93 25.16 -18.13
N VAL A 749 32.07 25.76 -18.53
CA VAL A 749 32.11 27.09 -19.14
C VAL A 749 31.36 27.09 -20.48
N ARG A 750 31.62 26.12 -21.35
CA ARG A 750 30.93 25.98 -22.65
C ARG A 750 29.43 25.88 -22.49
N ARG A 751 28.95 25.06 -21.55
CA ARG A 751 27.52 24.88 -21.30
C ARG A 751 26.85 26.18 -20.85
N LYS A 752 27.50 26.95 -19.98
CA LYS A 752 27.00 28.27 -19.56
C LYS A 752 26.95 29.25 -20.73
N ILE A 753 27.97 29.26 -21.60
CA ILE A 753 27.97 30.08 -22.83
C ILE A 753 26.78 29.70 -23.73
N ILE A 754 26.60 28.41 -24.03
CA ILE A 754 25.51 27.92 -24.89
C ILE A 754 24.13 28.28 -24.31
N LYS A 755 23.93 28.10 -23.00
CA LYS A 755 22.64 28.36 -22.33
C LYS A 755 22.24 29.82 -22.39
N GLU A 756 23.20 30.72 -22.16
CA GLU A 756 22.95 32.16 -22.06
C GLU A 756 23.06 32.86 -23.43
N HIS A 757 23.53 32.16 -24.48
CA HIS A 757 23.68 32.71 -25.84
C HIS A 757 22.37 33.28 -26.41
N LEU A 758 21.21 32.71 -26.10
CA LEU A 758 19.93 33.25 -26.57
C LEU A 758 19.52 34.56 -25.88
N ILE A 759 20.10 34.84 -24.71
CA ILE A 759 19.86 36.06 -23.94
C ILE A 759 20.72 37.21 -24.50
N ASP A 760 21.97 36.92 -24.86
CA ASP A 760 22.87 37.91 -25.46
C ASP A 760 23.83 37.25 -26.49
N PRO A 761 23.38 37.04 -27.74
CA PRO A 761 24.17 36.34 -28.75
C PRO A 761 25.56 36.93 -28.96
N ALA A 762 25.66 38.24 -29.14
CA ALA A 762 26.92 38.92 -29.41
C ALA A 762 27.96 38.76 -28.28
N TYR A 763 27.53 38.88 -27.01
CA TYR A 763 28.43 38.73 -25.87
C TYR A 763 28.93 37.29 -25.73
N PHE A 764 28.03 36.30 -25.82
CA PHE A 764 28.40 34.91 -25.64
C PHE A 764 29.16 34.32 -26.85
N GLU A 765 29.02 34.89 -28.05
CA GLU A 765 29.88 34.55 -29.19
C GLU A 765 31.34 34.97 -28.95
N GLU A 766 31.57 36.14 -28.33
CA GLU A 766 32.91 36.59 -27.92
C GLU A 766 33.53 35.66 -26.87
N MET A 767 32.74 35.29 -25.84
CA MET A 767 33.19 34.34 -24.82
C MET A 767 33.47 32.94 -25.40
N SER A 768 32.72 32.51 -26.41
CA SER A 768 32.97 31.23 -27.11
C SER A 768 34.32 31.23 -27.82
N LYS A 769 34.65 32.33 -28.52
CA LYS A 769 35.95 32.51 -29.19
C LYS A 769 37.12 32.45 -28.19
N LEU A 770 37.00 33.15 -27.07
CA LEU A 770 38.00 33.13 -25.99
C LEU A 770 38.18 31.72 -25.39
N LEU A 771 37.09 30.98 -25.18
CA LEU A 771 37.16 29.60 -24.71
C LEU A 771 37.93 28.72 -25.70
N SER A 772 37.61 28.81 -26.98
CA SER A 772 38.23 27.99 -28.02
C SER A 772 39.72 28.30 -28.21
N GLU A 773 40.14 29.55 -28.01
CA GLU A 773 41.56 29.92 -27.93
C GLU A 773 42.27 29.27 -26.74
N ILE A 774 41.69 29.36 -25.53
CA ILE A 774 42.26 28.76 -24.31
C ILE A 774 42.44 27.23 -24.46
N ILE A 775 41.44 26.55 -25.02
CA ILE A 775 41.47 25.10 -25.24
C ILE A 775 42.57 24.73 -26.23
N LYS A 776 42.69 25.49 -27.33
CA LYS A 776 43.71 25.28 -28.36
C LYS A 776 45.12 25.45 -27.79
N GLU A 777 45.35 26.50 -27.00
CA GLU A 777 46.65 26.76 -26.36
C GLU A 777 47.05 25.66 -25.37
N ARG A 778 46.10 25.20 -24.53
CA ARG A 778 46.35 24.10 -23.59
C ARG A 778 46.76 22.84 -24.33
N LYS A 779 46.05 22.46 -25.40
CA LYS A 779 46.34 21.26 -26.19
C LYS A 779 47.67 21.34 -26.94
N ALA A 780 48.07 22.54 -27.35
CA ALA A 780 49.38 22.79 -27.93
C ALA A 780 50.53 22.82 -26.89
N ASN A 781 50.23 22.65 -25.60
CA ASN A 781 51.14 22.88 -24.48
C ASN A 781 51.82 24.27 -24.54
N ALA A 782 51.12 25.26 -25.10
CA ALA A 782 51.65 26.60 -25.33
C ALA A 782 51.69 27.44 -24.03
N THR A 783 50.96 27.04 -23.00
CA THR A 783 50.88 27.69 -21.68
C THR A 783 51.01 26.67 -20.55
N SER A 784 51.50 27.11 -19.38
CA SER A 784 51.59 26.23 -18.20
C SER A 784 50.19 25.88 -17.68
N TYR A 785 50.05 24.73 -17.01
CA TYR A 785 48.76 24.33 -16.43
C TYR A 785 48.23 25.36 -15.41
N GLU A 786 49.11 26.00 -14.65
CA GLU A 786 48.73 27.09 -13.72
C GLU A 786 48.20 28.32 -14.46
N GLU A 787 48.82 28.69 -15.58
CA GLU A 787 48.40 29.83 -16.39
C GLU A 787 47.07 29.55 -17.10
N TYR A 788 46.89 28.33 -17.59
CA TYR A 788 45.60 27.83 -18.08
C TYR A 788 44.51 27.97 -17.00
N LEU A 789 44.76 27.49 -15.77
CA LEU A 789 43.80 27.56 -14.67
C LEU A 789 43.42 29.01 -14.32
N LYS A 790 44.36 29.96 -14.39
CA LYS A 790 44.05 31.38 -14.20
C LYS A 790 43.13 31.91 -15.30
N ARG A 791 43.49 31.70 -16.57
CA ARG A 791 42.70 32.21 -17.71
C ARG A 791 41.31 31.61 -17.77
N ILE A 792 41.16 30.31 -17.51
CA ILE A 792 39.84 29.67 -17.49
C ILE A 792 39.01 30.13 -16.28
N ALA A 793 39.63 30.43 -15.14
CA ALA A 793 38.94 31.01 -13.98
C ALA A 793 38.45 32.44 -14.25
N GLU A 794 39.23 33.26 -14.96
CA GLU A 794 38.82 34.59 -15.40
C GLU A 794 37.67 34.52 -16.40
N LEU A 795 37.75 33.63 -17.39
CA LEU A 795 36.67 33.40 -18.33
C LEU A 795 35.40 32.91 -17.60
N ALA A 796 35.53 31.98 -16.65
CA ALA A 796 34.42 31.53 -15.81
C ALA A 796 33.76 32.69 -15.05
N LYS A 797 34.55 33.65 -14.52
CA LYS A 797 34.02 34.86 -13.88
C LYS A 797 33.23 35.73 -14.85
N ARG A 798 33.74 35.98 -16.07
CA ARG A 798 33.05 36.78 -17.11
C ARG A 798 31.78 36.11 -17.64
N VAL A 799 31.79 34.79 -17.72
CA VAL A 799 30.66 33.98 -18.18
C VAL A 799 29.58 33.87 -17.10
N ASN A 800 29.95 33.85 -15.82
CA ASN A 800 29.00 33.77 -14.71
C ASN A 800 28.43 35.14 -14.28
N ASN A 801 29.23 36.20 -14.39
CA ASN A 801 28.81 37.58 -14.10
C ASN A 801 29.04 38.46 -15.33
N LEU A 802 27.98 39.07 -15.85
CA LEU A 802 28.08 40.24 -16.73
C LEU A 802 28.62 41.41 -15.90
N THR A 803 29.95 41.51 -15.79
CA THR A 803 30.65 42.56 -15.05
C THR A 803 30.26 43.94 -15.57
N ARG A 804 30.01 44.88 -14.64
CA ARG A 804 29.57 46.26 -14.94
C ARG A 804 30.66 47.12 -15.57
N ASP A 805 31.91 46.66 -15.53
CA ASP A 805 33.07 47.52 -15.77
C ASP A 805 33.22 47.97 -17.24
N ASP A 806 32.53 47.31 -18.19
CA ASP A 806 32.60 47.61 -19.63
C ASP A 806 31.31 48.24 -20.23
N LEU A 807 30.35 48.64 -19.39
CA LEU A 807 29.02 49.10 -19.85
C LEU A 807 28.75 50.58 -19.52
N PRO A 808 28.07 51.34 -20.42
CA PRO A 808 27.67 52.72 -20.14
C PRO A 808 26.75 52.86 -18.93
N ALA A 809 26.84 53.98 -18.19
CA ALA A 809 26.15 54.19 -16.92
C ALA A 809 24.60 54.12 -17.01
N HIS A 810 24.03 54.37 -18.19
CA HIS A 810 22.58 54.31 -18.42
C HIS A 810 22.08 52.92 -18.81
N ILE A 811 22.97 51.98 -19.15
CA ILE A 811 22.64 50.58 -19.42
C ILE A 811 22.67 49.81 -18.10
N GLN A 812 21.52 49.78 -17.43
CA GLN A 812 21.42 49.26 -16.05
C GLN A 812 20.78 47.88 -15.98
N THR A 813 19.96 47.54 -16.96
CA THR A 813 19.20 46.28 -16.93
C THR A 813 19.75 45.23 -17.89
N PRO A 814 19.65 43.92 -17.57
CA PRO A 814 19.88 42.82 -18.51
C PRO A 814 19.31 43.04 -19.92
N ALA A 815 18.06 43.51 -20.04
CA ALA A 815 17.46 43.72 -21.37
C ALA A 815 18.15 44.86 -22.15
N GLN A 816 18.50 45.95 -21.46
CA GLN A 816 19.25 47.06 -22.06
C GLN A 816 20.66 46.62 -22.50
N ARG A 817 21.31 45.74 -21.73
CA ARG A 817 22.64 45.18 -22.07
C ARG A 817 22.58 44.30 -23.31
N ALA A 818 21.60 43.41 -23.37
CA ALA A 818 21.38 42.56 -24.54
C ALA A 818 21.12 43.41 -25.80
N LEU A 819 20.28 44.45 -25.70
CA LEU A 819 20.06 45.39 -26.80
C LEU A 819 21.36 46.12 -27.17
N TYR A 820 22.13 46.62 -26.19
CA TYR A 820 23.40 47.30 -26.43
C TYR A 820 24.40 46.43 -27.18
N ASN A 821 24.64 45.21 -26.72
CA ASN A 821 25.59 44.30 -27.34
C ASN A 821 25.16 43.88 -28.75
N ASN A 822 23.85 43.74 -29.00
CA ASN A 822 23.32 43.27 -30.29
C ASN A 822 22.95 44.38 -31.29
N LEU A 823 22.91 45.66 -30.85
CA LEU A 823 22.69 46.86 -31.68
C LEU A 823 24.00 47.65 -31.90
N GLY A 824 25.13 46.95 -31.99
CA GLY A 824 26.42 47.55 -32.31
C GLY A 824 26.98 48.47 -31.23
N LYS A 825 26.64 48.23 -29.95
CA LYS A 825 27.09 49.01 -28.80
C LYS A 825 26.66 50.49 -28.87
N ASN A 826 25.48 50.75 -29.45
CA ASN A 826 24.88 52.08 -29.52
C ASN A 826 23.90 52.32 -28.37
N GLU A 827 24.29 53.17 -27.42
CA GLU A 827 23.53 53.46 -26.21
C GLU A 827 22.17 54.11 -26.50
N ALA A 828 22.13 55.15 -27.33
CA ALA A 828 20.90 55.89 -27.64
C ALA A 828 19.87 55.00 -28.34
N LEU A 829 20.32 54.16 -29.28
CA LEU A 829 19.45 53.25 -30.02
C LEU A 829 18.87 52.15 -29.12
N SER A 830 19.68 51.65 -28.18
CA SER A 830 19.28 50.59 -27.23
C SER A 830 18.25 51.09 -26.23
N LEU A 831 18.44 52.29 -25.68
CA LEU A 831 17.49 52.91 -24.74
C LEU A 831 16.16 53.26 -25.43
N ALA A 832 16.21 53.84 -26.63
CA ALA A 832 14.99 54.14 -27.39
C ALA A 832 14.18 52.87 -27.71
N THR A 833 14.87 51.77 -28.04
CA THR A 833 14.24 50.48 -28.32
C THR A 833 13.62 49.87 -27.06
N ASP A 834 14.34 49.91 -25.92
CA ASP A 834 13.84 49.48 -24.61
C ASP A 834 12.55 50.23 -24.19
N GLU A 835 12.54 51.56 -24.33
CA GLU A 835 11.36 52.38 -24.02
C GLU A 835 10.16 52.07 -24.92
N ALA A 836 10.39 51.89 -26.23
CA ALA A 836 9.35 51.54 -27.18
C ALA A 836 8.67 50.20 -26.83
N ILE A 837 9.46 49.20 -26.46
CA ILE A 837 8.94 47.88 -26.03
C ILE A 837 8.12 48.04 -24.75
N LYS A 838 8.64 48.73 -23.74
CA LYS A 838 7.95 48.96 -22.46
C LYS A 838 6.62 49.69 -22.62
N ARG A 839 6.51 50.58 -23.60
CA ARG A 839 5.28 51.33 -23.88
C ARG A 839 4.18 50.48 -24.51
N VAL A 840 4.54 49.59 -25.43
CA VAL A 840 3.57 48.86 -26.27
C VAL A 840 3.29 47.44 -25.76
N LYS A 841 4.18 46.88 -24.92
CA LYS A 841 4.00 45.52 -24.41
C LYS A 841 2.71 45.38 -23.61
N LYS A 842 1.83 44.49 -24.08
CA LYS A 842 0.61 44.07 -23.37
C LYS A 842 0.89 42.78 -22.60
N ALA A 843 0.08 42.47 -21.59
CA ALA A 843 0.17 41.18 -20.90
C ALA A 843 0.05 40.01 -21.89
N ASP A 844 0.81 38.94 -21.65
CA ASP A 844 0.83 37.71 -22.46
C ASP A 844 1.01 37.97 -23.96
N TRP A 845 1.96 38.84 -24.30
CA TRP A 845 2.29 39.16 -25.70
C TRP A 845 3.11 38.06 -26.38
N ARG A 846 3.90 37.31 -25.61
CA ARG A 846 4.72 36.20 -26.12
C ARG A 846 3.83 35.05 -26.58
N GLY A 847 4.01 34.63 -27.84
CA GLY A 847 3.21 33.59 -28.48
C GLY A 847 1.91 34.10 -29.11
N ASN A 848 1.61 35.40 -29.04
CA ASN A 848 0.40 36.00 -29.61
C ASN A 848 0.75 36.82 -30.87
N PRO A 849 0.53 36.30 -32.09
CA PRO A 849 1.03 36.94 -33.31
C PRO A 849 0.56 38.39 -33.51
N PRO A 850 -0.71 38.75 -33.24
CA PRO A 850 -1.14 40.15 -33.30
C PRO A 850 -0.38 41.09 -32.34
N LYS A 851 -0.19 40.69 -31.08
CA LYS A 851 0.53 41.52 -30.08
C LYS A 851 2.03 41.60 -30.39
N GLU A 852 2.61 40.52 -30.89
CA GLU A 852 4.01 40.50 -31.34
C GLU A 852 4.22 41.47 -32.50
N GLN A 853 3.28 41.53 -33.45
CA GLN A 853 3.35 42.46 -34.57
C GLN A 853 3.22 43.93 -34.14
N GLU A 854 2.43 44.23 -33.11
CA GLU A 854 2.37 45.59 -32.54
C GLU A 854 3.74 46.04 -31.99
N ILE A 855 4.44 45.14 -31.28
CA ILE A 855 5.78 45.42 -30.75
C ILE A 855 6.79 45.58 -31.89
N LYS A 856 6.77 44.67 -32.88
CA LYS A 856 7.65 44.75 -34.06
C LYS A 856 7.43 46.05 -34.85
N ALA A 857 6.18 46.47 -35.02
CA ALA A 857 5.85 47.73 -35.69
C ALA A 857 6.41 48.94 -34.95
N GLU A 858 6.45 48.90 -33.62
CA GLU A 858 7.04 49.98 -32.82
C GLU A 858 8.56 50.00 -32.89
N ILE A 859 9.20 48.83 -32.83
CA ILE A 859 10.66 48.69 -33.00
C ILE A 859 11.07 49.15 -34.40
N TYR A 860 10.28 48.84 -35.43
CA TYR A 860 10.55 49.27 -36.81
C TYR A 860 10.61 50.78 -36.97
N LYS A 861 9.82 51.56 -36.21
CA LYS A 861 9.89 53.03 -36.24
C LYS A 861 11.26 53.57 -35.82
N ILE A 862 11.99 52.79 -35.02
CA ILE A 862 13.32 53.13 -34.51
C ILE A 862 14.39 52.58 -35.43
N LEU A 863 14.40 51.27 -35.67
CA LEU A 863 15.45 50.59 -36.43
C LEU A 863 15.37 50.86 -37.94
N LYS A 864 14.16 51.14 -38.46
CA LYS A 864 13.87 51.40 -39.89
C LYS A 864 14.37 50.31 -40.86
N ASP A 865 14.62 49.11 -40.34
CA ASP A 865 15.07 47.95 -41.11
C ASP A 865 14.29 46.72 -40.61
N VAL A 866 13.54 46.10 -41.53
CA VAL A 866 12.72 44.93 -41.23
C VAL A 866 13.59 43.73 -40.85
N ASN A 867 14.77 43.57 -41.46
CA ASN A 867 15.66 42.45 -41.16
C ASN A 867 16.25 42.58 -39.75
N GLU A 868 16.64 43.79 -39.35
CA GLU A 868 17.14 44.05 -38.00
C GLU A 868 16.05 43.88 -36.94
N VAL A 869 14.81 44.26 -37.23
CA VAL A 869 13.65 44.00 -36.35
C VAL A 869 13.44 42.50 -36.17
N GLU A 870 13.42 41.73 -37.26
CA GLU A 870 13.23 40.27 -37.19
C GLU A 870 14.43 39.57 -36.52
N ARG A 871 15.64 40.12 -36.62
CA ARG A 871 16.85 39.60 -35.95
C ARG A 871 16.86 39.86 -34.44
N ILE A 872 16.47 41.06 -34.01
CA ILE A 872 16.51 41.47 -32.60
C ILE A 872 15.29 40.98 -31.81
N PHE A 873 14.14 40.82 -32.47
CA PHE A 873 12.89 40.44 -31.80
C PHE A 873 12.96 39.12 -31.02
N PRO A 874 13.59 38.03 -31.51
CA PRO A 874 13.82 36.82 -30.72
C PRO A 874 14.61 37.06 -29.43
N ILE A 875 15.60 37.97 -29.43
CA ILE A 875 16.40 38.32 -28.24
C ILE A 875 15.52 39.03 -27.21
N ILE A 876 14.65 39.95 -27.67
CA ILE A 876 13.66 40.65 -26.83
C ILE A 876 12.72 39.65 -26.17
N LYS A 877 12.26 38.62 -26.89
CA LYS A 877 11.38 37.58 -26.33
C LYS A 877 12.02 36.83 -25.17
N GLN A 878 13.33 36.68 -25.13
CA GLN A 878 14.07 35.96 -24.09
C GLN A 878 14.36 36.81 -22.83
N GLN A 879 14.12 38.12 -22.85
CA GLN A 879 14.35 38.99 -21.69
C GLN A 879 13.17 38.93 -20.72
N ASN A 880 13.41 38.48 -19.48
CA ASN A 880 12.36 38.40 -18.44
C ASN A 880 11.76 39.75 -18.02
N GLU A 881 12.42 40.87 -18.33
CA GLU A 881 12.00 42.23 -17.95
C GLU A 881 10.83 42.78 -18.80
N TYR A 882 10.65 42.23 -20.00
CA TYR A 882 9.54 42.57 -20.89
C TYR A 882 8.36 41.64 -20.68
#